data_AF-A0A7Y1TDP1-F1
#
_entry.id   AF-A0A7Y1TDP1-F1
#
_cell.length_a   1.000
_cell.length_b   1.000
_cell.length_c   1.000
_cell.angle_alpha   90.00
_cell.angle_beta   90.00
_cell.angle_gamma   90.00
#
_symmetry.space_group_name_H-M   'P 1'
#
loop_
_entity.id
_entity.type
_entity.pdbx_description
1 polymer ?
#
loop_
_entity_poly.entity_id
_entity_poly.type
_entity_poly.pdbx_seq_one_letter_code
_entity_poly.pdbx_strand_id
1 'polypeptide(L)'
;MGQFNVLFKKSWTFLVVVILTLGLAACDGDDGAAGAPGAPGAPGATGDTGATGATGDTGPPGPSASATPLESCGVCHDAGSVADASAAHAKITEADIVDVGSFANFAVAPDATVPTDLTVSFSVTADGAAATDATFYRAYFSDGTVRTSLTGRFEGDPDAVPPVPPTLFFTNNGDGTYSVRLEGGVAEFGGTDGRYLVILRTGMNNLEIAAVGDYPNPIPLAGLASSEACVGCHGASGEVGRFAPDNRGGHYSAPISADACVVCHRPDDPATPDDDEEPSYYQFFRVVHGIHNSHNFPPSVSAPDGGFTTCRGCEDDNDGDGTPDGIPDKIYDITYPTYMTNCSVCHSDDNVVPATGGSALAAANAMPVSGRGCFSCHGSMASFDFTGLEFHLTSIPDPETADCTVCHDGGVARANVAEFHNLALTGNDGIIWDGVDTSVAEGAKFDWAITSMADDGANLTFTWEASYNGVPVDPCNDTVGVGAPVFHDGGVNDDGNPISRLRTYRSYAQGDDFIIGTSTSGAGQPSRANVSAANTDCMGLVATTVIPAENVVAEKARIALGGKPQVLSEANPALTVEARVPSPTYDWLVGVGGAAPERRNVVDTGECLKCHVGSLYEHGGDRVDNVDYCLICHNSASNEQYVRTDTMGIDPSDTYDGKVGETFEMKTMLHRIHSAGVEGLPPYVIYRGRGVYGFATDESLLPNWPGTGSQPVFGSTIGNVVDGVQQPPPYVVNHNFHSATYPRALNACTACHTDDFTVIPDQTKSMATTTEAGSTEWINQLDDVLQGAGTTACITCHADSASKGHAYQNSWTPQAFPEGRQTIIDAP
;
A
#
# COMPACT_ATOMS: atom_id res chain seq x y z
N MET A 1 24.38 -4.11 -47.06
CA MET A 1 23.94 -5.13 -48.06
C MET A 1 23.42 -6.31 -47.25
N GLY A 2 22.22 -6.87 -47.46
CA GLY A 2 21.13 -6.50 -48.37
C GLY A 2 19.80 -7.08 -47.85
N GLN A 3 18.67 -6.61 -48.38
CA GLN A 3 17.31 -6.99 -47.92
C GLN A 3 16.91 -8.42 -48.34
N PHE A 4 15.96 -9.04 -47.63
CA PHE A 4 14.64 -9.52 -48.14
C PHE A 4 14.04 -10.68 -47.30
N ASN A 5 12.75 -10.53 -46.93
CA ASN A 5 11.73 -11.60 -46.82
C ASN A 5 11.87 -12.69 -45.72
N VAL A 6 10.81 -13.32 -45.17
CA VAL A 6 9.33 -13.15 -45.28
C VAL A 6 8.63 -13.86 -44.10
N LEU A 7 7.36 -13.53 -43.83
CA LEU A 7 6.49 -14.26 -42.86
C LEU A 7 6.24 -15.72 -43.28
N PHE A 8 6.19 -16.69 -42.35
CA PHE A 8 5.09 -17.69 -42.19
C PHE A 8 5.44 -18.93 -41.34
N LYS A 9 4.46 -19.39 -40.55
CA LYS A 9 4.27 -20.75 -39.97
C LYS A 9 5.27 -21.14 -38.86
N LYS A 10 4.86 -21.67 -37.69
CA LYS A 10 3.95 -22.79 -37.33
C LYS A 10 4.48 -24.21 -37.65
N SER A 11 4.58 -25.00 -36.57
CA SER A 11 4.41 -26.47 -36.47
C SER A 11 5.64 -27.39 -36.38
N TRP A 12 5.62 -28.20 -35.30
CA TRP A 12 5.98 -29.64 -35.21
C TRP A 12 7.41 -30.10 -34.87
N THR A 13 7.64 -30.25 -33.55
CA THR A 13 7.92 -31.50 -32.79
C THR A 13 8.69 -32.70 -33.40
N PHE A 14 9.52 -33.29 -32.53
CA PHE A 14 9.84 -34.73 -32.33
C PHE A 14 11.09 -35.42 -32.96
N LEU A 15 11.69 -36.29 -32.12
CA LEU A 15 12.64 -37.41 -32.36
C LEU A 15 14.13 -37.11 -32.74
N VAL A 16 15.17 -37.94 -32.41
CA VAL A 16 15.49 -38.80 -31.23
C VAL A 16 16.89 -39.51 -31.38
N VAL A 17 17.73 -39.50 -30.32
CA VAL A 17 18.59 -40.63 -29.82
C VAL A 17 19.85 -41.15 -30.59
N VAL A 18 21.04 -40.86 -30.00
CA VAL A 18 22.10 -41.82 -29.49
C VAL A 18 23.36 -42.26 -30.31
N ILE A 19 24.37 -42.70 -29.51
CA ILE A 19 25.69 -43.35 -29.75
C ILE A 19 26.90 -42.39 -29.90
N LEU A 20 27.83 -42.26 -28.93
CA LEU A 20 28.89 -43.18 -28.39
C LEU A 20 30.14 -43.25 -29.32
N THR A 21 31.42 -43.28 -28.88
CA THR A 21 32.05 -43.61 -27.56
C THR A 21 33.53 -43.15 -27.44
N LEU A 22 34.12 -43.26 -26.23
CA LEU A 22 35.57 -43.40 -25.86
C LEU A 22 36.49 -42.14 -25.94
N GLY A 23 37.39 -41.86 -24.96
CA GLY A 23 37.51 -42.38 -23.57
C GLY A 23 38.90 -42.26 -22.92
N LEU A 24 38.94 -42.26 -21.55
CA LEU A 24 40.08 -42.45 -20.62
C LEU A 24 41.11 -41.29 -20.50
N ALA A 25 41.75 -40.97 -19.35
CA ALA A 25 41.58 -41.23 -17.89
C ALA A 25 42.55 -40.25 -17.13
N ALA A 26 42.75 -40.16 -15.80
CA ALA A 26 42.32 -40.86 -14.57
C ALA A 26 42.41 -39.84 -13.39
N CYS A 27 41.51 -39.78 -12.38
CA CYS A 27 41.34 -40.60 -11.15
C CYS A 27 42.29 -40.33 -9.96
N ASP A 28 41.73 -39.82 -8.86
CA ASP A 28 41.82 -40.27 -7.46
C ASP A 28 40.78 -39.45 -6.66
N GLY A 29 40.04 -39.95 -5.65
CA GLY A 29 39.85 -41.31 -5.14
C GLY A 29 38.93 -41.26 -3.91
N ASP A 30 37.79 -41.97 -3.92
CA ASP A 30 36.72 -41.83 -2.91
C ASP A 30 36.41 -43.18 -2.22
N ASP A 31 36.07 -43.15 -0.93
CA ASP A 31 35.97 -44.34 -0.07
C ASP A 31 34.57 -44.96 -0.09
N GLY A 32 34.51 -46.27 -0.35
CA GLY A 32 33.27 -46.98 -0.68
C GLY A 32 32.23 -47.08 0.46
N ALA A 33 30.97 -46.81 0.12
CA ALA A 33 29.84 -46.91 1.05
C ALA A 33 29.65 -48.32 1.67
N ALA A 34 29.18 -48.34 2.92
CA ALA A 34 28.95 -49.58 3.67
C ALA A 34 27.79 -50.42 3.09
N GLY A 35 27.95 -51.75 3.12
CA GLY A 35 26.97 -52.70 2.59
C GLY A 35 25.67 -52.77 3.41
N ALA A 36 24.56 -53.07 2.72
CA ALA A 36 23.22 -53.11 3.32
C ALA A 36 23.09 -54.19 4.42
N PRO A 37 22.37 -53.90 5.53
CA PRO A 37 22.08 -54.88 6.58
C PRO A 37 21.28 -56.10 6.08
N GLY A 38 21.57 -57.28 6.65
CA GLY A 38 20.87 -58.53 6.34
C GLY A 38 19.43 -58.57 6.86
N ALA A 39 18.55 -59.27 6.15
CA ALA A 39 17.13 -59.39 6.49
C ALA A 39 16.91 -60.10 7.85
N PRO A 40 16.02 -59.60 8.73
CA PRO A 40 15.62 -60.27 9.97
C PRO A 40 14.99 -61.66 9.74
N GLY A 41 15.20 -62.57 10.69
CA GLY A 41 14.63 -63.91 10.66
C GLY A 41 13.12 -63.95 10.91
N ALA A 42 12.43 -64.92 10.31
CA ALA A 42 10.98 -65.06 10.40
C ALA A 42 10.49 -65.37 11.83
N PRO A 43 9.50 -64.63 12.36
CA PRO A 43 8.84 -64.96 13.63
C PRO A 43 8.12 -66.32 13.60
N GLY A 44 8.01 -66.96 14.77
CA GLY A 44 7.30 -68.23 14.93
C GLY A 44 5.78 -68.10 14.83
N ALA A 45 5.12 -69.15 14.35
CA ALA A 45 3.66 -69.17 14.17
C ALA A 45 2.92 -68.98 15.50
N THR A 46 2.06 -67.96 15.56
CA THR A 46 1.08 -67.75 16.64
C THR A 46 -0.23 -68.45 16.28
N GLY A 47 -0.88 -69.08 17.25
CA GLY A 47 -2.09 -69.90 17.03
C GLY A 47 -3.34 -69.10 16.67
N ASP A 48 -4.31 -69.79 16.07
CA ASP A 48 -5.54 -69.20 15.54
C ASP A 48 -6.31 -68.39 16.60
N THR A 49 -6.54 -67.11 16.30
CA THR A 49 -7.42 -66.25 17.09
C THR A 49 -8.86 -66.43 16.60
N GLY A 50 -9.80 -66.57 17.54
CA GLY A 50 -11.22 -66.81 17.22
C GLY A 50 -11.87 -65.68 16.42
N ALA A 51 -12.89 -66.03 15.64
CA ALA A 51 -13.59 -65.09 14.76
C ALA A 51 -14.14 -63.88 15.53
N THR A 52 -13.82 -62.68 15.05
CA THR A 52 -14.39 -61.42 15.56
C THR A 52 -15.89 -61.37 15.26
N GLY A 53 -16.69 -60.99 16.26
CA GLY A 53 -18.13 -60.79 16.07
C GLY A 53 -18.41 -59.63 15.11
N ALA A 54 -19.56 -59.66 14.44
CA ALA A 54 -19.96 -58.56 13.54
C ALA A 54 -20.04 -57.23 14.30
N THR A 55 -19.51 -56.17 13.69
CA THR A 55 -19.69 -54.78 14.14
C THR A 55 -21.18 -54.49 14.22
N GLY A 56 -21.66 -54.04 15.39
CA GLY A 56 -23.02 -53.54 15.53
C GLY A 56 -23.19 -52.21 14.79
N ASP A 57 -24.42 -51.93 14.35
CA ASP A 57 -24.74 -50.69 13.62
C ASP A 57 -24.28 -49.45 14.41
N THR A 58 -23.70 -48.48 13.70
CA THR A 58 -23.33 -47.19 14.29
C THR A 58 -24.59 -46.52 14.86
N GLY A 59 -24.61 -46.31 16.18
CA GLY A 59 -25.68 -45.57 16.82
C GLY A 59 -25.82 -44.16 16.24
N PRO A 60 -27.01 -43.56 16.23
CA PRO A 60 -27.16 -42.17 15.79
C PRO A 60 -26.22 -41.27 16.58
N PRO A 61 -25.64 -40.21 15.98
CA PRO A 61 -24.77 -39.29 16.68
C PRO A 61 -25.43 -38.82 17.99
N GLY A 62 -24.67 -38.87 19.09
CA GLY A 62 -25.09 -38.20 20.31
C GLY A 62 -25.25 -36.71 20.03
N PRO A 63 -26.21 -36.01 20.67
CA PRO A 63 -26.30 -34.57 20.50
C PRO A 63 -24.96 -33.94 20.87
N SER A 64 -24.43 -33.09 19.99
CA SER A 64 -23.18 -32.38 20.22
C SER A 64 -23.24 -31.69 21.58
N ALA A 65 -22.14 -31.75 22.33
CA ALA A 65 -22.01 -30.93 23.52
C ALA A 65 -22.12 -29.46 23.07
N SER A 66 -23.15 -28.75 23.52
CA SER A 66 -23.31 -27.34 23.19
C SER A 66 -22.23 -26.56 23.92
N ALA A 67 -21.11 -26.36 23.22
CA ALA A 67 -20.26 -25.21 23.46
C ALA A 67 -21.10 -23.99 23.11
N THR A 68 -21.41 -23.16 24.11
CA THR A 68 -21.90 -21.80 23.88
C THR A 68 -20.86 -21.09 23.01
N PRO A 69 -21.20 -20.60 21.80
CA PRO A 69 -20.24 -20.01 20.88
C PRO A 69 -19.86 -18.60 21.35
N LEU A 70 -19.01 -18.54 22.36
CA LEU A 70 -18.58 -17.32 23.04
C LEU A 70 -17.05 -17.25 23.02
N GLU A 71 -16.52 -16.09 22.66
CA GLU A 71 -15.08 -15.84 22.65
C GLU A 71 -14.63 -15.32 24.02
N SER A 72 -13.87 -16.11 24.77
CA SER A 72 -13.37 -15.75 26.10
C SER A 72 -12.07 -14.92 26.06
N CYS A 73 -11.67 -14.42 24.89
CA CYS A 73 -10.43 -13.67 24.68
C CYS A 73 -10.31 -12.46 25.61
N GLY A 74 -11.39 -11.67 25.76
CA GLY A 74 -11.39 -10.45 26.58
C GLY A 74 -11.04 -10.68 28.06
N VAL A 75 -11.41 -11.84 28.61
CA VAL A 75 -11.08 -12.26 29.99
C VAL A 75 -9.57 -12.20 30.29
N CYS A 76 -8.74 -12.41 29.27
CA CYS A 76 -7.28 -12.31 29.35
C CYS A 76 -6.73 -11.03 28.70
N HIS A 77 -7.41 -10.51 27.68
CA HIS A 77 -6.85 -9.55 26.72
C HIS A 77 -7.61 -8.20 26.59
N ASP A 78 -8.70 -7.98 27.32
CA ASP A 78 -9.35 -6.65 27.40
C ASP A 78 -8.43 -5.60 28.05
N ALA A 79 -8.77 -4.31 27.88
CA ALA A 79 -8.08 -3.20 28.50
C ALA A 79 -7.99 -3.35 30.04
N GLY A 80 -6.76 -3.39 30.56
CA GLY A 80 -6.45 -3.63 31.98
C GLY A 80 -6.40 -5.10 32.43
N SER A 81 -6.64 -6.07 31.54
CA SER A 81 -6.51 -7.51 31.84
C SER A 81 -5.04 -7.97 31.90
N VAL A 82 -4.81 -9.19 32.41
CA VAL A 82 -3.45 -9.71 32.71
C VAL A 82 -2.53 -9.85 31.49
N ALA A 83 -3.10 -9.95 30.29
CA ALA A 83 -2.41 -9.98 29.01
C ALA A 83 -3.08 -9.03 28.00
N ASP A 84 -3.63 -7.92 28.50
CA ASP A 84 -4.27 -6.82 27.74
C ASP A 84 -3.65 -6.62 26.35
N ALA A 85 -4.43 -6.92 25.30
CA ALA A 85 -4.01 -6.82 23.91
C ALA A 85 -3.90 -5.35 23.46
N SER A 86 -4.68 -4.44 24.05
CA SER A 86 -4.53 -3.01 23.80
C SER A 86 -3.18 -2.55 24.37
N ALA A 87 -2.83 -2.93 25.60
CA ALA A 87 -1.51 -2.64 26.17
C ALA A 87 -0.36 -3.46 25.53
N ALA A 88 -0.62 -4.61 24.91
CA ALA A 88 0.40 -5.39 24.20
C ALA A 88 0.76 -4.76 22.85
N HIS A 89 -0.23 -4.22 22.13
CA HIS A 89 -0.01 -3.45 20.89
C HIS A 89 0.35 -1.99 21.16
N ALA A 90 -0.08 -1.39 22.29
CA ALA A 90 0.32 -0.04 22.69
C ALA A 90 1.74 0.03 23.26
N LYS A 91 2.26 -1.08 23.81
CA LYS A 91 3.71 -1.33 23.96
C LYS A 91 4.46 -1.45 22.63
N ILE A 92 3.75 -1.24 21.52
CA ILE A 92 4.24 -1.09 20.15
C ILE A 92 3.50 0.09 19.47
N THR A 93 3.10 1.10 20.26
CA THR A 93 2.80 2.43 19.71
C THR A 93 4.06 3.02 19.08
N GLU A 94 3.90 4.09 18.28
CA GLU A 94 5.02 4.93 17.87
C GLU A 94 5.90 5.32 19.08
N ALA A 95 5.34 5.54 20.27
CA ALA A 95 6.12 5.89 21.46
C ALA A 95 6.90 4.71 22.12
N ASP A 96 6.30 3.52 22.24
CA ASP A 96 6.90 2.42 23.02
C ASP A 96 7.87 1.51 22.23
N ILE A 97 7.84 1.51 20.89
CA ILE A 97 8.88 0.86 20.06
C ILE A 97 9.64 1.84 19.14
N VAL A 98 9.09 3.02 18.84
CA VAL A 98 9.61 3.91 17.78
C VAL A 98 9.95 5.31 18.29
N ASP A 99 10.52 5.42 19.51
CA ASP A 99 10.76 6.66 20.29
C ASP A 99 10.62 7.93 19.42
N VAL A 100 9.52 8.68 19.53
CA VAL A 100 9.15 9.68 18.52
C VAL A 100 9.92 10.97 18.73
N GLY A 101 10.99 11.14 17.95
CA GLY A 101 11.84 12.34 17.98
C GLY A 101 11.24 13.50 17.20
N SER A 102 11.15 14.67 17.83
CA SER A 102 10.90 15.93 17.13
C SER A 102 11.77 17.06 17.68
N PHE A 103 12.01 18.08 16.86
CA PHE A 103 12.72 19.30 17.26
C PHE A 103 11.87 20.54 16.97
N ALA A 104 12.19 21.65 17.64
CA ALA A 104 11.57 22.95 17.46
C ALA A 104 12.56 24.07 17.80
N ASN A 105 12.16 25.33 17.58
CA ASN A 105 12.93 26.52 17.93
C ASN A 105 14.36 26.55 17.34
N PHE A 106 14.57 25.93 16.18
CA PHE A 106 15.87 25.92 15.51
C PHE A 106 16.24 27.34 15.03
N ALA A 107 17.43 27.79 15.40
CA ALA A 107 17.99 29.05 14.97
C ALA A 107 19.51 28.97 14.91
N VAL A 108 20.12 29.74 14.00
CA VAL A 108 21.57 29.95 13.94
C VAL A 108 21.81 31.46 13.97
N ALA A 109 22.78 31.91 14.75
CA ALA A 109 23.16 33.31 14.85
C ALA A 109 24.62 33.47 15.30
N PRO A 110 25.25 34.65 15.09
CA PRO A 110 26.49 35.00 15.78
C PRO A 110 26.32 34.90 17.30
N ASP A 111 27.28 34.30 18.00
CA ASP A 111 27.16 34.03 19.43
C ASP A 111 27.06 35.33 20.25
N ALA A 112 26.13 35.34 21.22
CA ALA A 112 25.83 36.51 22.03
C ALA A 112 26.97 36.93 22.98
N THR A 113 27.96 36.06 23.22
CA THR A 113 29.12 36.30 24.07
C THR A 113 30.42 36.42 23.28
N VAL A 114 30.56 35.71 22.16
CA VAL A 114 31.72 35.73 21.27
C VAL A 114 31.28 35.94 19.81
N PRO A 115 31.00 37.19 19.36
CA PRO A 115 30.36 37.46 18.05
C PRO A 115 31.15 37.10 16.77
N THR A 116 32.30 36.43 16.91
CA THR A 116 33.00 35.76 15.79
C THR A 116 32.52 34.33 15.57
N ASP A 117 31.87 33.74 16.57
CA ASP A 117 31.44 32.35 16.60
C ASP A 117 29.99 32.28 16.11
N LEU A 118 29.57 31.14 15.56
CA LEU A 118 28.14 30.86 15.32
C LEU A 118 27.61 29.94 16.41
N THR A 119 26.42 30.21 16.91
CA THR A 119 25.68 29.31 17.80
C THR A 119 24.41 28.85 17.12
N VAL A 120 24.30 27.54 16.93
CA VAL A 120 23.08 26.82 16.57
C VAL A 120 22.34 26.51 17.87
N SER A 121 21.06 26.82 17.97
CA SER A 121 20.22 26.56 19.15
C SER A 121 18.89 25.95 18.76
N PHE A 122 18.40 24.97 19.52
CA PHE A 122 17.16 24.24 19.24
C PHE A 122 16.62 23.57 20.52
N SER A 123 15.37 23.13 20.48
CA SER A 123 14.72 22.34 21.53
C SER A 123 14.26 20.98 21.00
N VAL A 124 14.30 19.94 21.83
CA VAL A 124 14.09 18.55 21.42
C VAL A 124 13.10 17.84 22.35
N THR A 125 12.21 17.05 21.75
CA THR A 125 11.31 16.14 22.46
C THR A 125 11.46 14.71 21.95
N ALA A 126 11.26 13.76 22.86
CA ALA A 126 11.00 12.35 22.56
C ALA A 126 9.62 12.02 23.13
N ASP A 127 8.75 11.38 22.36
CA ASP A 127 7.43 10.91 22.81
C ASP A 127 6.54 12.04 23.36
N GLY A 128 6.68 13.24 22.77
CA GLY A 128 6.01 14.48 23.21
C GLY A 128 6.57 15.09 24.51
N ALA A 129 7.50 14.43 25.19
CA ALA A 129 8.17 14.93 26.40
C ALA A 129 9.52 15.60 26.07
N ALA A 130 9.90 16.63 26.83
CA ALA A 130 11.20 17.27 26.68
C ALA A 130 12.33 16.26 26.93
N ALA A 131 13.17 16.01 25.93
CA ALA A 131 14.27 15.07 26.05
C ALA A 131 15.43 15.73 26.80
N THR A 132 15.44 15.66 28.13
CA THR A 132 16.43 16.36 28.98
C THR A 132 17.84 15.74 28.92
N ASP A 133 17.92 14.45 28.61
CA ASP A 133 19.13 13.64 28.80
C ASP A 133 19.82 13.31 27.46
N ALA A 134 19.40 13.94 26.35
CA ALA A 134 19.96 13.68 25.03
C ALA A 134 21.44 14.14 24.92
N THR A 135 22.18 13.41 24.10
CA THR A 135 23.64 13.52 23.92
C THR A 135 23.99 13.91 22.49
N PHE A 136 25.07 14.65 22.27
CA PHE A 136 25.57 14.95 20.93
C PHE A 136 26.00 13.66 20.21
N TYR A 137 25.64 13.50 18.93
CA TYR A 137 26.09 12.38 18.11
C TYR A 137 26.79 12.80 16.81
N ARG A 138 26.17 13.66 15.99
CA ARG A 138 26.78 14.17 14.75
C ARG A 138 26.41 15.63 14.50
N ALA A 139 27.22 16.34 13.73
CA ALA A 139 26.83 17.60 13.11
C ALA A 139 27.45 17.79 11.71
N TYR A 140 26.74 18.52 10.86
CA TYR A 140 27.11 18.82 9.48
C TYR A 140 26.70 20.25 9.10
N PHE A 141 27.43 20.81 8.14
CA PHE A 141 27.04 21.96 7.34
C PHE A 141 27.00 21.54 5.86
N SER A 142 26.07 22.07 5.07
CA SER A 142 26.06 21.94 3.61
C SER A 142 25.65 23.26 2.99
N ASP A 143 26.35 23.74 1.96
CA ASP A 143 25.92 24.90 1.15
C ASP A 143 24.96 24.51 0.01
N GLY A 144 24.52 23.25 -0.02
CA GLY A 144 23.72 22.66 -1.09
C GLY A 144 24.56 21.94 -2.15
N THR A 145 25.88 22.17 -2.17
CA THR A 145 26.81 21.49 -3.07
C THR A 145 27.86 20.69 -2.28
N VAL A 146 28.45 21.24 -1.21
CA VAL A 146 29.55 20.63 -0.45
C VAL A 146 29.14 20.39 1.00
N ARG A 147 29.17 19.12 1.45
CA ARG A 147 28.88 18.73 2.84
C ARG A 147 30.14 18.71 3.72
N THR A 148 30.27 19.71 4.59
CA THR A 148 31.29 19.75 5.64
C THR A 148 30.84 18.95 6.88
N SER A 149 31.66 17.99 7.33
CA SER A 149 31.46 17.33 8.63
C SER A 149 31.95 18.22 9.76
N LEU A 150 31.06 18.53 10.70
CA LEU A 150 31.39 19.28 11.92
C LEU A 150 31.64 18.34 13.12
N THR A 151 31.22 17.07 13.03
CA THR A 151 31.34 16.07 14.11
C THR A 151 32.76 15.95 14.67
N GLY A 152 33.77 15.79 13.79
CA GLY A 152 35.18 15.67 14.19
C GLY A 152 35.83 16.98 14.68
N ARG A 153 35.05 18.04 14.88
CA ARG A 153 35.48 19.30 15.52
C ARG A 153 35.06 19.37 16.99
N PHE A 154 34.31 18.39 17.49
CA PHE A 154 33.74 18.38 18.84
C PHE A 154 34.82 18.24 19.93
N GLU A 155 34.84 19.16 20.90
CA GLU A 155 35.81 19.16 22.01
C GLU A 155 35.75 17.90 22.89
N GLY A 156 34.60 17.21 22.93
CA GLY A 156 34.38 16.01 23.75
C GLY A 156 34.67 14.67 23.08
N ASP A 157 35.16 14.65 21.84
CA ASP A 157 35.51 13.42 21.11
C ASP A 157 36.86 12.85 21.62
N PRO A 158 36.91 11.63 22.20
CA PRO A 158 38.14 11.04 22.72
C PRO A 158 39.10 10.52 21.64
N ASP A 159 38.62 10.29 20.42
CA ASP A 159 39.40 9.76 19.30
C ASP A 159 39.81 10.87 18.30
N ALA A 160 39.36 12.12 18.53
CA ALA A 160 39.74 13.27 17.73
C ALA A 160 41.25 13.56 17.80
N VAL A 161 41.91 13.46 16.64
CA VAL A 161 43.16 14.17 16.35
C VAL A 161 42.94 15.65 16.69
N PRO A 162 43.84 16.32 17.45
CA PRO A 162 43.54 17.55 18.21
C PRO A 162 42.77 18.58 17.38
N PRO A 163 41.66 19.11 17.93
CA PRO A 163 40.51 19.58 17.16
C PRO A 163 40.93 20.54 16.06
N VAL A 164 40.60 20.16 14.82
CA VAL A 164 40.86 20.97 13.63
C VAL A 164 40.09 22.27 13.78
N PRO A 165 40.75 23.43 13.93
CA PRO A 165 40.03 24.67 14.17
C PRO A 165 39.13 25.00 12.98
N PRO A 166 37.89 25.44 13.22
CA PRO A 166 37.32 25.80 14.51
C PRO A 166 36.77 24.66 15.37
N THR A 167 36.85 24.84 16.70
CA THR A 167 36.29 23.92 17.70
C THR A 167 34.76 23.99 17.81
N LEU A 168 34.11 22.85 18.01
CA LEU A 168 32.68 22.70 18.26
C LEU A 168 32.41 22.39 19.75
N PHE A 169 31.55 23.21 20.38
CA PHE A 169 31.14 23.09 21.78
C PHE A 169 29.64 22.78 21.87
N PHE A 170 29.28 21.62 22.43
CA PHE A 170 27.89 21.24 22.68
C PHE A 170 27.44 21.60 24.11
N THR A 171 26.22 22.11 24.25
CA THR A 171 25.57 22.40 25.54
C THR A 171 24.19 21.75 25.61
N ASN A 172 23.94 21.04 26.70
CA ASN A 172 22.61 20.57 27.13
C ASN A 172 22.21 21.41 28.37
N ASN A 173 21.05 22.06 28.33
CA ASN A 173 20.58 22.91 29.44
C ASN A 173 19.79 22.14 30.53
N GLY A 174 19.49 20.86 30.31
CA GLY A 174 18.77 19.99 31.25
C GLY A 174 17.24 20.16 31.24
N ASP A 175 16.69 20.93 30.29
CA ASP A 175 15.26 21.23 30.13
C ASP A 175 14.71 20.84 28.75
N GLY A 176 15.50 20.10 27.95
CA GLY A 176 15.21 19.78 26.56
C GLY A 176 15.66 20.85 25.55
N THR A 177 16.30 21.93 25.98
CA THR A 177 16.96 22.91 25.09
C THR A 177 18.46 22.68 24.98
N TYR A 178 18.96 22.93 23.77
CA TYR A 178 20.30 22.54 23.31
C TYR A 178 20.96 23.65 22.50
N SER A 179 22.29 23.68 22.52
CA SER A 179 23.05 24.50 21.58
C SER A 179 24.39 23.90 21.18
N VAL A 180 24.86 24.30 20.01
CA VAL A 180 26.17 23.98 19.43
C VAL A 180 26.84 25.29 19.01
N ARG A 181 27.94 25.67 19.68
CA ARG A 181 28.76 26.82 19.31
C ARG A 181 29.95 26.38 18.47
N LEU A 182 30.14 27.02 17.32
CA LEU A 182 31.26 26.87 16.39
C LEU A 182 32.17 28.09 16.55
N GLU A 183 33.36 27.89 17.13
CA GLU A 183 34.41 28.91 17.26
C GLU A 183 34.64 29.61 15.90
N GLY A 184 34.75 30.93 15.83
CA GLY A 184 35.05 31.63 14.56
C GLY A 184 34.07 31.39 13.38
N GLY A 185 32.95 30.66 13.58
CA GLY A 185 32.09 30.16 12.50
C GLY A 185 31.48 31.24 11.62
N VAL A 186 31.41 32.49 12.08
CA VAL A 186 30.94 33.63 11.28
C VAL A 186 31.88 33.89 10.09
N ALA A 187 33.17 33.55 10.22
CA ALA A 187 34.18 33.74 9.18
C ALA A 187 34.31 32.56 8.20
N GLU A 188 33.93 31.34 8.61
CA GLU A 188 33.97 30.15 7.75
C GLU A 188 32.65 29.92 7.01
N PHE A 189 31.52 30.03 7.72
CA PHE A 189 30.19 29.71 7.20
C PHE A 189 29.24 30.91 7.16
N GLY A 190 29.44 31.91 8.03
CA GLY A 190 28.45 32.97 8.29
C GLY A 190 28.14 33.95 7.16
N GLY A 191 28.75 33.78 5.98
CA GLY A 191 28.46 34.51 4.74
C GLY A 191 28.07 33.62 3.55
N THR A 192 27.86 32.32 3.78
CA THR A 192 27.52 31.31 2.76
C THR A 192 26.14 30.74 3.08
N ASP A 193 25.19 30.85 2.15
CA ASP A 193 23.86 30.27 2.28
C ASP A 193 23.97 28.75 2.46
N GLY A 194 23.31 28.20 3.48
CA GLY A 194 23.74 26.91 4.02
C GLY A 194 22.84 26.33 5.10
N ARG A 195 22.83 24.99 5.13
CA ARG A 195 22.03 24.16 6.02
C ARG A 195 22.88 23.56 7.12
N TYR A 196 22.40 23.69 8.35
CA TYR A 196 22.99 23.09 9.54
C TYR A 196 22.14 21.91 9.97
N LEU A 197 22.79 20.77 10.24
CA LEU A 197 22.16 19.57 10.76
C LEU A 197 22.91 19.14 12.03
N VAL A 198 22.18 18.97 13.14
CA VAL A 198 22.70 18.44 14.40
C VAL A 198 21.87 17.24 14.80
N ILE A 199 22.53 16.09 15.01
CA ILE A 199 21.89 14.84 15.42
C ILE A 199 22.23 14.57 16.89
N LEU A 200 21.20 14.45 17.72
CA LEU A 200 21.33 14.03 19.12
C LEU A 200 20.87 12.57 19.29
N ARG A 201 21.42 11.87 20.29
CA ARG A 201 20.99 10.52 20.70
C ARG A 201 20.36 10.53 22.09
N THR A 202 19.19 9.89 22.22
CA THR A 202 18.46 9.71 23.49
C THR A 202 17.75 8.34 23.55
N GLY A 203 17.08 8.05 24.67
CA GLY A 203 16.27 6.84 24.85
C GLY A 203 17.08 5.54 24.98
N MET A 204 16.38 4.42 25.25
CA MET A 204 17.02 3.10 25.28
C MET A 204 17.30 2.56 23.87
N ASN A 205 16.53 3.02 22.87
CA ASN A 205 16.68 2.60 21.48
C ASN A 205 17.68 3.45 20.67
N ASN A 206 18.43 4.34 21.34
CA ASN A 206 19.38 5.29 20.72
C ASN A 206 18.71 6.14 19.61
N LEU A 207 17.54 6.70 19.91
CA LEU A 207 16.79 7.62 19.06
C LEU A 207 17.69 8.74 18.53
N GLU A 208 17.89 8.79 17.21
CA GLU A 208 18.65 9.83 16.52
C GLU A 208 17.73 10.98 16.07
N ILE A 209 17.69 12.05 16.88
CA ILE A 209 16.86 13.22 16.61
C ILE A 209 17.66 14.22 15.78
N ALA A 210 17.22 14.45 14.56
CA ALA A 210 17.84 15.34 13.57
C ALA A 210 17.21 16.73 13.64
N ALA A 211 17.89 17.67 14.29
CA ALA A 211 17.55 19.07 14.28
C ALA A 211 18.20 19.75 13.05
N VAL A 212 17.39 20.34 12.17
CA VAL A 212 17.84 20.91 10.89
C VAL A 212 17.29 22.31 10.65
N GLY A 213 18.05 23.16 9.98
CA GLY A 213 17.62 24.48 9.53
C GLY A 213 18.75 25.30 8.90
N ASP A 214 18.39 26.45 8.33
CA ASP A 214 19.23 27.18 7.38
C ASP A 214 19.71 28.54 7.91
N TYR A 215 20.91 28.96 7.48
CA TYR A 215 21.50 30.28 7.75
C TYR A 215 22.67 30.61 6.82
N PRO A 216 22.81 31.87 6.33
CA PRO A 216 21.88 32.98 6.54
C PRO A 216 20.60 32.90 5.69
N ASN A 217 20.63 32.16 4.58
CA ASN A 217 19.44 31.76 3.81
C ASN A 217 19.48 30.24 3.50
N PRO A 218 18.36 29.63 3.05
CA PRO A 218 18.32 28.23 2.64
C PRO A 218 19.26 27.87 1.48
N ILE A 219 19.70 26.61 1.48
CA ILE A 219 20.47 26.04 0.37
C ILE A 219 19.70 26.09 -0.96
N PRO A 220 20.41 26.13 -2.11
CA PRO A 220 19.79 25.94 -3.41
C PRO A 220 18.92 24.68 -3.43
N LEU A 221 17.71 24.79 -4.00
CA LEU A 221 16.74 23.70 -4.10
C LEU A 221 16.24 23.11 -2.75
N ALA A 222 16.42 23.82 -1.63
CA ALA A 222 15.69 23.50 -0.39
C ALA A 222 14.17 23.62 -0.58
N GLY A 223 13.41 22.78 0.13
CA GLY A 223 11.95 22.82 0.17
C GLY A 223 11.24 22.34 -1.10
N LEU A 224 11.85 21.45 -1.90
CA LEU A 224 11.21 20.88 -3.09
C LEU A 224 10.21 19.74 -2.83
N ALA A 225 10.13 19.20 -1.61
CA ALA A 225 9.17 18.18 -1.22
C ALA A 225 8.73 18.40 0.23
N SER A 226 7.47 18.09 0.55
CA SER A 226 6.95 18.18 1.91
C SER A 226 7.46 17.01 2.75
N SER A 227 7.81 17.27 4.02
CA SER A 227 8.17 16.19 4.95
C SER A 227 6.92 15.48 5.46
N GLU A 228 5.82 16.21 5.61
CA GLU A 228 4.50 15.74 6.02
C GLU A 228 3.88 14.78 5.01
N ALA A 229 4.14 14.98 3.71
CA ALA A 229 3.82 13.99 2.66
C ALA A 229 4.48 12.62 2.95
N CYS A 230 5.76 12.62 3.31
CA CYS A 230 6.48 11.41 3.70
C CYS A 230 5.93 10.82 5.01
N VAL A 231 5.58 11.65 6.00
CA VAL A 231 4.94 11.23 7.26
C VAL A 231 3.59 10.56 7.02
N GLY A 232 2.82 11.02 6.03
CA GLY A 232 1.54 10.41 5.64
C GLY A 232 1.69 8.90 5.40
N CYS A 233 2.65 8.53 4.55
CA CYS A 233 2.96 7.13 4.24
C CYS A 233 3.79 6.41 5.33
N HIS A 234 4.87 7.01 5.80
CA HIS A 234 5.94 6.35 6.58
C HIS A 234 5.94 6.63 8.09
N GLY A 235 4.97 7.42 8.57
CA GLY A 235 4.85 7.85 9.96
C GLY A 235 5.91 8.86 10.42
N ALA A 236 5.78 9.30 11.67
CA ALA A 236 6.53 10.46 12.16
C ALA A 236 8.05 10.22 12.25
N SER A 237 8.49 8.96 12.35
CA SER A 237 9.89 8.59 12.56
C SER A 237 10.43 7.59 11.52
N GLY A 238 9.70 7.37 10.42
CA GLY A 238 10.13 6.45 9.35
C GLY A 238 10.23 5.00 9.83
N GLU A 239 9.19 4.53 10.53
CA GLU A 239 9.26 3.41 11.48
C GLU A 239 10.03 2.17 10.98
N VAL A 240 9.76 1.71 9.75
CA VAL A 240 10.37 0.49 9.20
C VAL A 240 11.87 0.67 8.93
N GLY A 241 12.26 1.81 8.37
CA GLY A 241 13.64 2.09 7.97
C GLY A 241 14.61 2.14 9.14
N ARG A 242 14.12 2.58 10.31
CA ARG A 242 14.90 2.75 11.55
C ARG A 242 15.23 1.43 12.27
N PHE A 243 14.36 0.42 12.23
CA PHE A 243 14.52 -0.81 13.05
C PHE A 243 14.96 -2.05 12.30
N ALA A 244 14.89 -2.03 10.96
CA ALA A 244 15.45 -3.06 10.10
C ALA A 244 16.92 -3.38 10.54
N PRO A 245 17.27 -4.65 10.81
CA PRO A 245 18.55 -4.99 11.45
C PRO A 245 19.80 -4.57 10.67
N ASP A 246 19.68 -4.42 9.34
CA ASP A 246 20.68 -3.91 8.40
C ASP A 246 20.90 -2.39 8.49
N ASN A 247 19.88 -1.60 8.86
CA ASN A 247 19.91 -0.14 8.84
C ASN A 247 20.24 0.53 10.20
N ARG A 248 20.66 -0.23 11.22
CA ARG A 248 20.95 0.27 12.58
C ARG A 248 22.24 1.11 12.66
N GLY A 249 22.26 2.26 11.99
CA GLY A 249 23.45 3.10 11.84
C GLY A 249 23.21 4.57 11.48
N GLY A 250 22.00 5.10 11.59
CA GLY A 250 21.72 6.53 11.38
C GLY A 250 21.67 6.96 9.91
N HIS A 251 20.77 6.34 9.15
CA HIS A 251 20.32 6.77 7.82
C HIS A 251 18.86 7.24 7.78
N TYR A 252 18.04 6.89 8.78
CA TYR A 252 16.69 7.42 8.98
C TYR A 252 16.71 8.40 10.17
N SER A 253 16.20 9.61 9.96
CA SER A 253 16.06 10.66 10.97
C SER A 253 14.74 10.55 11.74
N ALA A 254 14.76 11.01 12.99
CA ALA A 254 13.55 11.45 13.68
C ALA A 254 13.57 12.98 13.83
N PRO A 255 12.55 13.73 13.40
CA PRO A 255 11.44 13.26 12.57
C PRO A 255 11.95 12.87 11.18
N ILE A 256 11.14 12.10 10.43
CA ILE A 256 11.42 11.90 9.00
C ILE A 256 11.38 13.27 8.31
N SER A 257 12.40 13.60 7.51
CA SER A 257 12.53 14.93 6.91
C SER A 257 13.36 14.90 5.62
N ALA A 258 12.76 15.36 4.52
CA ALA A 258 13.47 15.56 3.26
C ALA A 258 14.64 16.56 3.42
N ASP A 259 14.43 17.60 4.23
CA ASP A 259 15.42 18.65 4.47
C ASP A 259 16.68 18.15 5.19
N ALA A 260 16.56 17.12 6.03
CA ALA A 260 17.71 16.45 6.65
C ALA A 260 18.46 15.54 5.66
N CYS A 261 17.75 14.83 4.77
CA CYS A 261 18.35 13.90 3.82
C CYS A 261 19.26 14.60 2.79
N VAL A 262 18.85 15.76 2.25
CA VAL A 262 19.62 16.51 1.24
C VAL A 262 20.95 17.07 1.76
N VAL A 263 21.18 17.09 3.08
CA VAL A 263 22.50 17.43 3.67
C VAL A 263 23.55 16.36 3.32
N CYS A 264 23.13 15.12 3.09
CA CYS A 264 23.99 14.04 2.61
C CYS A 264 23.78 13.75 1.12
N HIS A 265 22.53 13.54 0.69
CA HIS A 265 22.15 13.20 -0.68
C HIS A 265 22.12 14.44 -1.60
N ARG A 266 23.24 15.16 -1.59
CA ARG A 266 23.55 16.42 -2.28
C ARG A 266 23.82 16.21 -3.78
N PRO A 267 23.60 17.24 -4.61
CA PRO A 267 24.21 17.33 -5.94
C PRO A 267 25.75 17.35 -5.92
N ASP A 268 26.32 16.89 -7.02
CA ASP A 268 27.74 16.92 -7.37
C ASP A 268 28.25 18.36 -7.52
N ASP A 269 29.57 18.56 -7.36
CA ASP A 269 30.17 19.90 -7.38
C ASP A 269 30.50 20.33 -8.83
N PRO A 270 29.89 21.41 -9.37
CA PRO A 270 30.18 21.91 -10.71
C PRO A 270 31.59 22.53 -10.84
N ALA A 271 32.41 22.52 -9.78
CA ALA A 271 33.83 22.83 -9.81
C ALA A 271 34.75 21.60 -10.05
N THR A 272 34.24 20.36 -9.95
CA THR A 272 34.98 19.10 -10.16
C THR A 272 34.30 18.16 -11.20
N PRO A 273 34.07 18.57 -12.46
CA PRO A 273 33.13 17.89 -13.36
C PRO A 273 33.70 16.70 -14.15
N ASP A 274 34.98 16.34 -13.95
CA ASP A 274 35.68 15.28 -14.69
C ASP A 274 35.92 14.01 -13.82
N ASP A 275 35.51 14.04 -12.55
CA ASP A 275 35.55 12.92 -11.61
C ASP A 275 34.10 12.43 -11.38
N ASP A 276 33.84 11.11 -11.39
CA ASP A 276 32.48 10.55 -11.22
C ASP A 276 31.99 10.71 -9.75
N GLU A 277 31.54 11.91 -9.41
CA GLU A 277 31.24 12.37 -8.04
C GLU A 277 29.73 12.43 -7.67
N GLU A 278 28.82 11.76 -8.41
CA GLU A 278 27.53 11.43 -7.78
C GLU A 278 27.84 10.57 -6.54
N PRO A 279 27.38 10.91 -5.32
CA PRO A 279 27.76 10.12 -4.15
C PRO A 279 27.31 8.67 -4.33
N SER A 280 28.06 7.68 -3.80
CA SER A 280 27.74 6.23 -3.87
C SER A 280 26.53 5.78 -3.02
N TYR A 281 25.57 6.69 -2.88
CA TYR A 281 24.27 6.62 -2.23
C TYR A 281 23.25 7.54 -2.93
N TYR A 282 23.59 8.06 -4.11
CA TYR A 282 22.84 8.93 -5.05
C TYR A 282 22.26 10.25 -4.50
N GLN A 283 21.90 11.17 -5.41
CA GLN A 283 21.07 12.33 -5.09
C GLN A 283 19.69 11.93 -4.54
N PHE A 284 19.11 12.77 -3.67
CA PHE A 284 17.89 12.42 -2.94
C PHE A 284 16.72 12.07 -3.87
N PHE A 285 16.53 12.84 -4.95
CA PHE A 285 15.48 12.55 -5.93
C PHE A 285 15.72 11.25 -6.70
N ARG A 286 16.98 10.92 -7.04
CA ARG A 286 17.34 9.66 -7.73
C ARG A 286 17.00 8.44 -6.85
N VAL A 287 17.28 8.51 -5.54
CA VAL A 287 16.88 7.47 -4.57
C VAL A 287 15.36 7.40 -4.41
N VAL A 288 14.70 8.54 -4.15
CA VAL A 288 13.25 8.56 -3.83
C VAL A 288 12.42 8.15 -5.04
N HIS A 289 12.65 8.74 -6.21
CA HIS A 289 11.91 8.37 -7.43
C HIS A 289 12.20 6.93 -7.84
N GLY A 290 13.46 6.50 -7.74
CA GLY A 290 13.90 5.16 -8.12
C GLY A 290 13.23 4.08 -7.27
N ILE A 291 13.25 4.23 -5.94
CA ILE A 291 12.60 3.27 -5.02
C ILE A 291 11.09 3.24 -5.26
N HIS A 292 10.41 4.39 -5.34
CA HIS A 292 8.94 4.41 -5.44
C HIS A 292 8.41 3.98 -6.81
N ASN A 293 9.12 4.24 -7.92
CA ASN A 293 8.72 3.71 -9.23
C ASN A 293 9.36 2.36 -9.57
N SER A 294 10.09 1.72 -8.64
CA SER A 294 10.99 0.59 -8.92
C SER A 294 10.32 -0.59 -9.63
N HIS A 295 9.07 -0.92 -9.32
CA HIS A 295 8.30 -1.98 -10.01
C HIS A 295 8.15 -1.75 -11.53
N ASN A 296 8.26 -0.50 -11.98
CA ASN A 296 8.15 -0.11 -13.39
C ASN A 296 9.53 0.06 -14.07
N PHE A 297 10.65 -0.24 -13.40
CA PHE A 297 11.98 -0.18 -14.00
C PHE A 297 12.23 -1.37 -14.95
N PRO A 298 12.79 -1.14 -16.15
CA PRO A 298 13.04 -2.19 -17.12
C PRO A 298 14.23 -3.08 -16.70
N PRO A 299 14.26 -4.35 -17.15
CA PRO A 299 15.43 -5.22 -17.00
C PRO A 299 16.76 -4.56 -17.37
N SER A 300 17.73 -4.65 -16.47
CA SER A 300 19.08 -4.09 -16.61
C SER A 300 20.16 -5.17 -16.39
N VAL A 301 21.44 -4.78 -16.42
CA VAL A 301 22.55 -5.70 -16.11
C VAL A 301 22.63 -6.00 -14.60
N SER A 302 22.29 -5.02 -13.75
CA SER A 302 22.27 -5.17 -12.28
C SER A 302 20.94 -5.71 -11.75
N ALA A 303 19.85 -5.54 -12.51
CA ALA A 303 18.51 -6.00 -12.16
C ALA A 303 17.87 -6.76 -13.35
N PRO A 304 18.21 -8.05 -13.57
CA PRO A 304 17.84 -8.79 -14.79
C PRO A 304 16.35 -9.03 -15.00
N ASP A 305 15.55 -8.95 -13.93
CA ASP A 305 14.09 -9.16 -13.95
C ASP A 305 13.32 -7.82 -13.91
N GLY A 306 14.02 -6.68 -13.85
CA GLY A 306 13.46 -5.36 -13.55
C GLY A 306 13.79 -4.91 -12.11
N GLY A 307 13.40 -3.68 -11.76
CA GLY A 307 13.67 -3.09 -10.45
C GLY A 307 14.73 -1.97 -10.45
N PHE A 308 14.76 -1.19 -9.37
CA PHE A 308 15.73 -0.11 -9.17
C PHE A 308 16.91 -0.58 -8.32
N THR A 309 18.12 -0.50 -8.86
CA THR A 309 19.35 -0.82 -8.12
C THR A 309 19.89 0.42 -7.41
N THR A 310 20.03 0.39 -6.09
CA THR A 310 20.96 1.33 -5.41
C THR A 310 22.35 0.72 -5.45
N CYS A 311 23.19 1.19 -6.38
CA CYS A 311 24.60 0.83 -6.38
C CYS A 311 25.30 1.42 -5.15
N ARG A 312 26.04 0.57 -4.41
CA ARG A 312 27.01 1.05 -3.40
C ARG A 312 28.46 0.82 -3.83
N GLY A 313 28.68 -0.14 -4.73
CA GLY A 313 29.99 -0.49 -5.29
C GLY A 313 29.89 -1.03 -6.74
N CYS A 314 28.97 -0.50 -7.55
CA CYS A 314 28.88 -0.83 -8.99
C CYS A 314 29.68 0.13 -9.89
N GLU A 315 30.15 1.25 -9.33
CA GLU A 315 31.23 2.09 -9.85
C GLU A 315 32.53 1.70 -9.10
N ASP A 316 33.66 1.76 -9.79
CA ASP A 316 34.93 1.17 -9.34
C ASP A 316 35.53 1.79 -8.06
N ASP A 317 36.38 0.99 -7.42
CA ASP A 317 37.38 1.25 -6.35
C ASP A 317 37.66 2.69 -5.86
N ASN A 318 36.64 3.41 -5.39
CA ASN A 318 36.77 4.78 -4.85
C ASN A 318 37.56 4.91 -3.51
N ASP A 319 38.20 3.84 -3.02
CA ASP A 319 39.25 3.89 -1.99
C ASP A 319 40.68 3.70 -2.54
N GLY A 320 40.81 3.38 -3.84
CA GLY A 320 42.05 3.15 -4.58
C GLY A 320 42.75 1.83 -4.28
N ASP A 321 42.10 0.87 -3.60
CA ASP A 321 42.69 -0.40 -3.17
C ASP A 321 42.51 -1.54 -4.21
N GLY A 322 41.51 -1.42 -5.10
CA GLY A 322 41.28 -2.35 -6.21
C GLY A 322 40.60 -3.66 -5.80
N THR A 323 39.99 -3.72 -4.61
CA THR A 323 39.08 -4.79 -4.20
C THR A 323 37.63 -4.32 -4.18
N PRO A 324 36.65 -5.15 -4.60
CA PRO A 324 35.25 -4.86 -4.35
C PRO A 324 34.99 -4.76 -2.85
N ASP A 325 34.30 -3.71 -2.41
CA ASP A 325 33.97 -3.41 -1.01
C ASP A 325 33.19 -4.55 -0.30
N GLY A 326 32.62 -5.46 -1.10
CA GLY A 326 31.92 -6.65 -0.66
C GLY A 326 30.46 -6.38 -0.25
N ILE A 327 29.95 -5.18 -0.52
CA ILE A 327 28.55 -4.83 -0.26
C ILE A 327 27.73 -5.19 -1.50
N PRO A 328 26.82 -6.18 -1.43
CA PRO A 328 25.98 -6.52 -2.58
C PRO A 328 25.02 -5.37 -2.90
N ASP A 329 24.86 -5.09 -4.20
CA ASP A 329 23.86 -4.13 -4.67
C ASP A 329 22.45 -4.51 -4.19
N LYS A 330 21.68 -3.51 -3.78
CA LYS A 330 20.28 -3.69 -3.34
C LYS A 330 19.34 -3.30 -4.47
N ILE A 331 18.66 -4.31 -5.00
CA ILE A 331 17.56 -4.15 -5.96
C ILE A 331 16.27 -3.92 -5.16
N TYR A 332 15.50 -2.92 -5.56
CA TYR A 332 14.16 -2.65 -5.08
C TYR A 332 13.14 -3.05 -6.15
N ASP A 333 12.05 -3.67 -5.71
CA ASP A 333 10.81 -3.86 -6.46
C ASP A 333 9.66 -3.52 -5.50
N ILE A 334 9.06 -2.34 -5.68
CA ILE A 334 8.08 -1.75 -4.77
C ILE A 334 6.87 -1.29 -5.58
N THR A 335 5.71 -1.88 -5.32
CA THR A 335 4.43 -1.35 -5.81
C THR A 335 4.01 -0.15 -4.97
N TYR A 336 4.12 1.06 -5.52
CA TYR A 336 3.65 2.29 -4.89
C TYR A 336 2.11 2.24 -4.67
N PRO A 337 1.57 2.66 -3.51
CA PRO A 337 0.13 2.62 -3.23
C PRO A 337 -0.71 3.61 -4.06
N THR A 338 -0.09 4.48 -4.85
CA THR A 338 -0.72 5.37 -5.83
C THR A 338 0.14 5.44 -7.12
N TYR A 339 -0.02 6.45 -7.97
CA TYR A 339 0.63 6.56 -9.28
C TYR A 339 1.69 7.68 -9.30
N MET A 340 2.89 7.35 -9.78
CA MET A 340 4.07 8.22 -9.78
C MET A 340 3.96 9.50 -10.64
N THR A 341 2.90 9.62 -11.45
CA THR A 341 2.56 10.85 -12.19
C THR A 341 1.82 11.90 -11.35
N ASN A 342 1.41 11.57 -10.11
CA ASN A 342 0.80 12.49 -9.17
C ASN A 342 1.87 13.20 -8.32
N CYS A 343 2.66 14.06 -8.97
CA CYS A 343 3.76 14.80 -8.33
C CYS A 343 3.34 15.50 -7.03
N SER A 344 2.12 16.02 -6.94
CA SER A 344 1.60 16.71 -5.74
C SER A 344 1.45 15.81 -4.49
N VAL A 345 1.59 14.48 -4.59
CA VAL A 345 1.60 13.60 -3.42
C VAL A 345 2.86 13.83 -2.56
N CYS A 346 4.00 14.16 -3.19
CA CYS A 346 5.27 14.44 -2.51
C CYS A 346 5.69 15.92 -2.60
N HIS A 347 5.42 16.55 -3.74
CA HIS A 347 5.75 17.94 -4.03
C HIS A 347 4.57 18.87 -3.68
N SER A 348 4.17 18.93 -2.41
CA SER A 348 3.18 19.91 -1.93
C SER A 348 3.84 21.08 -1.19
N ASP A 349 3.09 22.18 -1.05
CA ASP A 349 3.50 23.37 -0.27
C ASP A 349 3.15 23.23 1.23
N ASP A 350 2.71 22.05 1.68
CA ASP A 350 2.30 21.83 3.06
C ASP A 350 3.51 21.92 3.98
N ASN A 351 3.47 22.93 4.86
CA ASN A 351 4.53 23.35 5.80
C ASN A 351 5.90 23.72 5.16
N VAL A 352 5.98 23.84 3.84
CA VAL A 352 7.23 24.07 3.10
C VAL A 352 7.10 25.24 2.13
N VAL A 353 8.15 26.06 2.02
CA VAL A 353 8.29 27.09 0.98
C VAL A 353 9.63 26.90 0.28
N PRO A 354 9.67 26.54 -1.01
CA PRO A 354 10.91 26.36 -1.76
C PRO A 354 11.81 27.59 -1.76
N ALA A 355 13.13 27.37 -1.65
CA ALA A 355 14.15 28.41 -1.79
C ALA A 355 14.13 29.10 -3.17
N THR A 356 13.51 28.48 -4.18
CA THR A 356 13.31 29.04 -5.52
C THR A 356 12.23 30.14 -5.59
N GLY A 357 11.44 30.35 -4.53
CA GLY A 357 10.45 31.43 -4.46
C GLY A 357 9.14 31.16 -5.21
N GLY A 358 8.80 29.90 -5.43
CA GLY A 358 7.52 29.42 -5.99
C GLY A 358 6.89 28.33 -5.11
N SER A 359 6.05 27.47 -5.71
CA SER A 359 5.56 26.25 -5.08
C SER A 359 6.45 25.04 -5.37
N ALA A 360 6.48 24.07 -4.46
CA ALA A 360 7.25 22.83 -4.60
C ALA A 360 6.81 22.06 -5.85
N LEU A 361 5.49 21.98 -6.06
CA LEU A 361 4.86 21.39 -7.24
C LEU A 361 5.31 22.08 -8.54
N ALA A 362 5.29 23.42 -8.60
CA ALA A 362 5.68 24.14 -9.81
C ALA A 362 7.18 23.97 -10.12
N ALA A 363 8.02 23.88 -9.09
CA ALA A 363 9.44 23.62 -9.27
C ALA A 363 9.72 22.18 -9.76
N ALA A 364 8.99 21.18 -9.26
CA ALA A 364 9.06 19.80 -9.76
C ALA A 364 8.57 19.69 -11.22
N ASN A 365 7.41 20.29 -11.52
CA ASN A 365 6.85 20.36 -12.88
C ASN A 365 7.78 21.03 -13.89
N ALA A 366 8.58 22.01 -13.44
CA ALA A 366 9.54 22.72 -14.25
C ALA A 366 10.86 21.95 -14.49
N MET A 367 11.01 20.71 -13.99
CA MET A 367 12.19 19.89 -14.25
C MET A 367 12.41 19.73 -15.77
N PRO A 368 13.55 20.18 -16.31
CA PRO A 368 13.84 20.07 -17.74
C PRO A 368 14.13 18.62 -18.13
N VAL A 369 13.84 18.27 -19.39
CA VAL A 369 14.22 16.96 -19.92
C VAL A 369 15.74 16.79 -19.84
N SER A 370 16.16 15.71 -19.20
CA SER A 370 17.56 15.33 -18.98
C SER A 370 17.61 13.83 -18.67
N GLY A 371 18.71 13.16 -19.01
CA GLY A 371 18.90 11.73 -18.70
C GLY A 371 18.69 11.45 -17.22
N ARG A 372 19.51 12.07 -16.35
CA ARG A 372 19.41 11.95 -14.89
C ARG A 372 18.02 12.27 -14.32
N GLY A 373 17.36 13.33 -14.82
CA GLY A 373 16.02 13.73 -14.37
C GLY A 373 14.98 12.67 -14.73
N CYS A 374 14.89 12.28 -16.00
CA CYS A 374 13.90 11.32 -16.47
C CYS A 374 14.17 9.89 -15.98
N PHE A 375 15.43 9.44 -15.98
CA PHE A 375 15.78 8.07 -15.56
C PHE A 375 15.67 7.86 -14.05
N SER A 376 15.57 8.91 -13.23
CA SER A 376 15.19 8.77 -11.82
C SER A 376 13.84 8.05 -11.62
N CYS A 377 12.88 8.23 -12.54
CA CYS A 377 11.64 7.45 -12.59
C CYS A 377 11.72 6.30 -13.59
N HIS A 378 12.31 6.52 -14.77
CA HIS A 378 12.19 5.59 -15.90
C HIS A 378 13.34 4.59 -16.05
N GLY A 379 14.43 4.72 -15.31
CA GLY A 379 15.62 3.86 -15.35
C GLY A 379 16.49 3.96 -16.62
N SER A 380 15.90 4.00 -17.81
CA SER A 380 16.62 4.17 -19.07
C SER A 380 15.71 4.55 -20.24
N MET A 381 16.30 4.74 -21.42
CA MET A 381 15.58 4.91 -22.69
C MET A 381 14.73 3.69 -23.11
N ALA A 382 14.91 2.51 -22.49
CA ALA A 382 14.10 1.33 -22.82
C ALA A 382 12.64 1.43 -22.37
N SER A 383 12.32 2.37 -21.47
CA SER A 383 11.00 2.55 -20.86
C SER A 383 10.04 3.46 -21.66
N PHE A 384 10.45 3.90 -22.85
CA PHE A 384 9.66 4.78 -23.71
C PHE A 384 9.50 4.17 -25.10
N ASP A 385 8.31 4.30 -25.69
CA ASP A 385 8.10 3.94 -27.10
C ASP A 385 8.63 5.04 -28.03
N PHE A 386 9.75 4.75 -28.70
CA PHE A 386 10.35 5.61 -29.73
C PHE A 386 9.99 5.17 -31.17
N THR A 387 8.88 4.47 -31.39
CA THR A 387 8.39 4.10 -32.73
C THR A 387 8.17 5.36 -33.58
N GLY A 388 8.88 5.47 -34.71
CA GLY A 388 8.91 6.65 -35.57
C GLY A 388 9.81 7.80 -35.09
N LEU A 389 10.52 7.62 -33.97
CA LEU A 389 11.46 8.56 -33.35
C LEU A 389 12.80 7.87 -33.03
N GLU A 390 13.20 6.86 -33.81
CA GLU A 390 14.29 5.92 -33.51
C GLU A 390 15.69 6.56 -33.45
N PHE A 391 15.83 7.86 -33.75
CA PHE A 391 17.07 8.60 -33.53
C PHE A 391 17.46 8.65 -32.05
N HIS A 392 16.50 8.64 -31.12
CA HIS A 392 16.76 8.55 -29.68
C HIS A 392 17.54 7.29 -29.29
N LEU A 393 17.35 6.19 -30.02
CA LEU A 393 17.98 4.88 -29.77
C LEU A 393 19.28 4.66 -30.58
N THR A 394 19.64 5.58 -31.48
CA THR A 394 20.68 5.36 -32.50
C THR A 394 21.63 6.53 -32.76
N SER A 395 21.27 7.73 -32.30
CA SER A 395 21.99 8.99 -32.56
C SER A 395 22.40 9.74 -31.29
N ILE A 396 21.99 9.26 -30.12
CA ILE A 396 22.43 9.73 -28.80
C ILE A 396 23.41 8.67 -28.25
N PRO A 397 24.74 8.94 -28.20
CA PRO A 397 25.74 7.92 -27.84
C PRO A 397 25.67 7.48 -26.38
N ASP A 398 25.32 8.42 -25.50
CA ASP A 398 25.07 8.24 -24.07
C ASP A 398 23.85 9.10 -23.71
N PRO A 399 22.68 8.50 -23.42
CA PRO A 399 21.49 9.24 -23.03
C PRO A 399 21.47 9.77 -21.59
N GLU A 400 22.38 9.35 -20.70
CA GLU A 400 22.39 9.80 -19.31
C GLU A 400 23.09 11.16 -19.15
N THR A 401 24.21 11.37 -19.85
CA THR A 401 24.98 12.62 -19.84
C THR A 401 24.63 13.60 -20.98
N ALA A 402 23.83 13.21 -21.97
CA ALA A 402 23.50 14.07 -23.11
C ALA A 402 22.67 15.31 -22.74
N ASP A 403 23.05 16.46 -23.31
CA ASP A 403 22.23 17.68 -23.28
C ASP A 403 20.97 17.53 -24.15
N CYS A 404 19.89 17.08 -23.52
CA CYS A 404 18.58 16.98 -24.17
C CYS A 404 17.98 18.35 -24.55
N THR A 405 18.39 19.44 -23.89
CA THR A 405 17.75 20.76 -24.02
C THR A 405 17.94 21.38 -25.40
N VAL A 406 18.94 20.91 -26.17
CA VAL A 406 19.15 21.24 -27.60
C VAL A 406 17.93 20.90 -28.47
N CYS A 407 17.12 19.91 -28.06
CA CYS A 407 15.88 19.52 -28.72
C CYS A 407 14.63 19.77 -27.85
N HIS A 408 14.78 19.68 -26.52
CA HIS A 408 13.72 19.86 -25.54
C HIS A 408 13.70 21.30 -25.00
N ASP A 409 13.46 22.26 -25.90
CA ASP A 409 13.45 23.71 -25.65
C ASP A 409 12.03 24.31 -25.62
N GLY A 410 10.99 23.51 -25.87
CA GLY A 410 9.59 23.94 -26.04
C GLY A 410 9.27 24.47 -27.45
N GLY A 411 10.27 24.58 -28.34
CA GLY A 411 10.13 25.01 -29.73
C GLY A 411 10.25 23.87 -30.74
N VAL A 412 11.13 22.91 -30.49
CA VAL A 412 11.37 21.69 -31.28
C VAL A 412 10.63 20.49 -30.68
N ALA A 413 10.78 20.27 -29.38
CA ALA A 413 10.06 19.28 -28.58
C ALA A 413 9.71 19.84 -27.19
N ARG A 414 8.83 19.13 -26.47
CA ARG A 414 8.39 19.46 -25.10
C ARG A 414 9.59 19.68 -24.15
N ALA A 415 9.53 20.72 -23.32
CA ALA A 415 10.68 21.24 -22.56
C ALA A 415 10.90 20.59 -21.18
N ASN A 416 9.82 20.22 -20.50
CA ASN A 416 9.80 19.86 -19.09
C ASN A 416 8.91 18.64 -18.82
N VAL A 417 9.04 18.05 -17.63
CA VAL A 417 8.33 16.84 -17.22
C VAL A 417 6.79 16.98 -17.23
N ALA A 418 6.25 18.15 -16.84
CA ALA A 418 4.81 18.37 -16.83
C ALA A 418 4.21 18.32 -18.25
N GLU A 419 4.87 18.90 -19.25
CA GLU A 419 4.44 18.81 -20.65
C GLU A 419 4.35 17.36 -21.17
N PHE A 420 5.08 16.40 -20.58
CA PHE A 420 4.97 14.98 -20.92
C PHE A 420 3.80 14.27 -20.23
N HIS A 421 3.56 14.55 -18.95
CA HIS A 421 2.53 13.88 -18.15
C HIS A 421 1.15 14.55 -18.19
N ASN A 422 1.05 15.80 -18.64
CA ASN A 422 -0.24 16.47 -18.83
C ASN A 422 -1.08 15.71 -19.86
N LEU A 423 -2.33 15.41 -19.48
CA LEU A 423 -3.27 14.52 -20.18
C LEU A 423 -2.97 13.02 -20.08
N ALA A 424 -2.05 12.58 -19.21
CA ALA A 424 -1.97 11.17 -18.84
C ALA A 424 -3.22 10.76 -18.06
N LEU A 425 -3.83 9.64 -18.45
CA LEU A 425 -4.97 9.06 -17.74
C LEU A 425 -4.49 8.27 -16.52
N THR A 426 -5.22 8.35 -15.41
CA THR A 426 -5.03 7.46 -14.25
C THR A 426 -5.88 6.18 -14.41
N GLY A 427 -5.59 5.15 -13.60
CA GLY A 427 -6.14 3.79 -13.80
C GLY A 427 -7.67 3.63 -13.71
N ASN A 428 -8.43 4.67 -13.33
CA ASN A 428 -9.89 4.70 -13.38
C ASN A 428 -10.40 6.09 -13.84
N ASP A 429 -9.95 6.59 -14.99
CA ASP A 429 -10.47 7.78 -15.69
C ASP A 429 -10.27 9.14 -14.97
N GLY A 430 -9.26 9.25 -14.12
CA GLY A 430 -8.70 10.55 -13.72
C GLY A 430 -7.72 11.10 -14.77
N ILE A 431 -7.38 12.38 -14.68
CA ILE A 431 -6.47 13.06 -15.63
C ILE A 431 -5.38 13.81 -14.86
N ILE A 432 -4.12 13.53 -15.18
CA ILE A 432 -2.97 14.28 -14.67
C ILE A 432 -2.87 15.63 -15.40
N TRP A 433 -2.75 16.70 -14.62
CA TRP A 433 -2.40 18.03 -15.14
C TRP A 433 -1.57 18.82 -14.13
N ASP A 434 -0.47 19.40 -14.60
CA ASP A 434 0.52 20.14 -13.82
C ASP A 434 0.89 19.41 -12.53
N GLY A 435 1.14 18.09 -12.65
CA GLY A 435 1.56 17.22 -11.56
C GLY A 435 0.47 16.83 -10.55
N VAL A 436 -0.80 17.17 -10.80
CA VAL A 436 -1.96 16.83 -9.94
C VAL A 436 -2.92 15.90 -10.67
N ASP A 437 -3.49 14.91 -9.97
CA ASP A 437 -4.72 14.27 -10.46
C ASP A 437 -5.93 15.21 -10.29
N THR A 438 -6.40 15.72 -11.42
CA THR A 438 -7.57 16.59 -11.47
C THR A 438 -8.85 15.91 -10.96
N SER A 439 -8.97 14.57 -10.99
CA SER A 439 -10.14 13.90 -10.42
C SER A 439 -10.22 14.07 -8.90
N VAL A 440 -9.08 14.10 -8.21
CA VAL A 440 -8.99 14.37 -6.76
C VAL A 440 -9.27 15.86 -6.49
N ALA A 441 -8.62 16.76 -7.24
CA ALA A 441 -8.78 18.20 -7.08
C ALA A 441 -10.21 18.69 -7.39
N GLU A 442 -10.89 18.09 -8.36
CA GLU A 442 -12.32 18.32 -8.64
C GLU A 442 -13.21 17.63 -7.61
N GLY A 443 -12.85 16.42 -7.16
CA GLY A 443 -13.58 15.67 -6.13
C GLY A 443 -13.69 16.42 -4.81
N ALA A 444 -12.59 17.05 -4.38
CA ALA A 444 -12.52 17.88 -3.16
C ALA A 444 -13.39 19.15 -3.18
N LYS A 445 -14.01 19.50 -4.32
CA LYS A 445 -14.95 20.62 -4.44
C LYS A 445 -16.40 20.22 -4.17
N PHE A 446 -16.71 18.93 -4.06
CA PHE A 446 -18.08 18.45 -3.86
C PHE A 446 -18.45 18.23 -2.39
N ASP A 447 -19.64 18.68 -2.01
CA ASP A 447 -20.40 18.04 -0.93
C ASP A 447 -21.45 17.14 -1.58
N TRP A 448 -21.54 15.86 -1.22
CA TRP A 448 -22.52 14.93 -1.80
C TRP A 448 -23.07 14.01 -0.73
N ALA A 449 -24.40 13.96 -0.55
CA ALA A 449 -25.02 13.23 0.55
C ALA A 449 -26.40 12.66 0.17
N ILE A 450 -26.71 11.49 0.73
CA ILE A 450 -28.09 10.99 0.83
C ILE A 450 -28.70 11.65 2.07
N THR A 451 -29.79 12.41 1.90
CA THR A 451 -30.34 13.28 2.95
C THR A 451 -31.55 12.69 3.66
N SER A 452 -32.30 11.78 3.03
CA SER A 452 -33.38 11.04 3.70
C SER A 452 -33.72 9.72 3.00
N MET A 453 -34.43 8.85 3.73
CA MET A 453 -34.90 7.54 3.25
C MET A 453 -36.35 7.28 3.67
N ALA A 454 -37.14 6.67 2.80
CA ALA A 454 -38.47 6.14 3.05
C ALA A 454 -38.61 4.73 2.46
N ASP A 455 -39.16 3.78 3.22
CA ASP A 455 -39.30 2.38 2.84
C ASP A 455 -40.75 1.95 3.07
N ASP A 456 -41.49 1.67 1.98
CA ASP A 456 -42.90 1.23 2.05
C ASP A 456 -43.08 -0.30 1.95
N GLY A 457 -41.98 -1.06 1.91
CA GLY A 457 -41.97 -2.51 1.72
C GLY A 457 -42.19 -2.99 0.28
N ALA A 458 -42.46 -2.10 -0.67
CA ALA A 458 -42.49 -2.37 -2.11
C ALA A 458 -41.50 -1.47 -2.89
N ASN A 459 -41.27 -0.25 -2.43
CA ASN A 459 -40.35 0.73 -2.97
C ASN A 459 -39.49 1.32 -1.85
N LEU A 460 -38.21 1.51 -2.15
CA LEU A 460 -37.28 2.29 -1.37
C LEU A 460 -37.11 3.64 -2.09
N THR A 461 -37.41 4.73 -1.39
CA THR A 461 -37.35 6.10 -1.91
C THR A 461 -36.36 6.91 -1.10
N PHE A 462 -35.32 7.45 -1.73
CA PHE A 462 -34.29 8.24 -1.04
C PHE A 462 -34.14 9.62 -1.66
N THR A 463 -33.86 10.62 -0.82
CA THR A 463 -33.44 11.95 -1.30
C THR A 463 -31.93 12.08 -1.22
N TRP A 464 -31.34 12.77 -2.19
CA TRP A 464 -29.92 13.09 -2.20
C TRP A 464 -29.68 14.45 -2.82
N GLU A 465 -28.61 15.10 -2.36
CA GLU A 465 -28.27 16.49 -2.65
C GLU A 465 -26.78 16.59 -2.93
N ALA A 466 -26.40 17.54 -3.80
CA ALA A 466 -25.01 17.80 -4.13
C ALA A 466 -24.73 19.31 -4.22
N SER A 467 -23.54 19.69 -3.79
CA SER A 467 -22.91 21.00 -3.94
C SER A 467 -21.60 20.82 -4.71
N TYR A 468 -21.23 21.82 -5.50
CA TYR A 468 -19.92 21.92 -6.15
C TYR A 468 -19.37 23.34 -5.91
N ASN A 469 -18.16 23.43 -5.35
CA ASN A 469 -17.53 24.68 -4.89
C ASN A 469 -18.45 25.50 -3.97
N GLY A 470 -19.16 24.81 -3.06
CA GLY A 470 -20.12 25.41 -2.11
C GLY A 470 -21.44 25.90 -2.74
N VAL A 471 -21.70 25.60 -4.02
CA VAL A 471 -22.93 25.96 -4.74
C VAL A 471 -23.76 24.70 -5.00
N PRO A 472 -25.01 24.60 -4.51
CA PRO A 472 -25.91 23.49 -4.84
C PRO A 472 -26.11 23.34 -6.36
N VAL A 473 -26.01 22.11 -6.87
CA VAL A 473 -26.11 21.77 -8.29
C VAL A 473 -27.40 21.00 -8.59
N ASP A 474 -27.85 20.99 -9.84
CA ASP A 474 -29.00 20.17 -10.27
C ASP A 474 -28.52 18.73 -10.54
N PRO A 475 -28.95 17.72 -9.75
CA PRO A 475 -28.46 16.36 -9.93
C PRO A 475 -29.01 15.68 -11.20
N CYS A 476 -30.08 16.22 -11.79
CA CYS A 476 -30.66 15.73 -13.05
C CYS A 476 -30.13 16.47 -14.29
N ASN A 477 -29.09 17.30 -14.15
CA ASN A 477 -28.44 17.97 -15.27
C ASN A 477 -27.91 16.96 -16.30
N ASP A 478 -28.27 17.15 -17.57
CA ASP A 478 -27.92 16.26 -18.69
C ASP A 478 -26.73 16.76 -19.54
N THR A 479 -26.24 17.97 -19.26
CA THR A 479 -25.26 18.68 -20.08
C THR A 479 -24.14 19.23 -19.22
N VAL A 480 -22.93 18.66 -19.32
CA VAL A 480 -21.77 19.09 -18.54
C VAL A 480 -21.36 20.52 -18.88
N GLY A 481 -21.08 21.33 -17.86
CA GLY A 481 -20.75 22.75 -18.00
C GLY A 481 -19.95 23.31 -16.83
N VAL A 482 -19.55 24.58 -16.93
CA VAL A 482 -18.79 25.28 -15.88
C VAL A 482 -19.66 25.43 -14.63
N GLY A 483 -19.30 24.72 -13.56
CA GLY A 483 -20.12 24.63 -12.33
C GLY A 483 -21.42 23.84 -12.49
N ALA A 484 -21.56 23.05 -13.56
CA ALA A 484 -22.74 22.24 -13.87
C ALA A 484 -22.31 20.78 -14.14
N PRO A 485 -22.13 19.97 -13.08
CA PRO A 485 -21.75 18.56 -13.22
C PRO A 485 -22.89 17.71 -13.79
N VAL A 486 -22.56 16.51 -14.27
CA VAL A 486 -23.52 15.49 -14.72
C VAL A 486 -23.37 14.23 -13.86
N PHE A 487 -24.49 13.72 -13.34
CA PHE A 487 -24.54 12.49 -12.55
C PHE A 487 -25.12 11.29 -13.32
N HIS A 488 -25.69 11.50 -14.50
CA HIS A 488 -26.46 10.50 -15.23
C HIS A 488 -26.06 10.45 -16.71
N ASP A 489 -25.63 9.28 -17.17
CA ASP A 489 -25.39 8.95 -18.58
C ASP A 489 -24.42 9.91 -19.32
N GLY A 490 -23.30 10.25 -18.67
CA GLY A 490 -22.23 11.13 -19.20
C GLY A 490 -21.50 10.61 -20.45
N GLY A 491 -21.97 9.52 -21.07
CA GLY A 491 -21.46 8.93 -22.30
C GLY A 491 -20.69 7.62 -22.08
N VAL A 492 -19.52 7.52 -22.70
CA VAL A 492 -18.54 6.44 -22.53
C VAL A 492 -17.12 7.03 -22.52
N ASN A 493 -16.18 6.38 -21.82
CA ASN A 493 -14.75 6.68 -21.92
C ASN A 493 -14.14 6.11 -23.23
N ASP A 494 -12.83 6.26 -23.39
CA ASP A 494 -12.10 5.78 -24.59
C ASP A 494 -12.07 4.24 -24.73
N ASP A 495 -12.22 3.47 -23.63
CA ASP A 495 -12.43 2.01 -23.69
C ASP A 495 -13.86 1.61 -24.12
N GLY A 496 -14.77 2.58 -24.22
CA GLY A 496 -16.21 2.34 -24.41
C GLY A 496 -16.95 1.95 -23.12
N ASN A 497 -16.31 2.05 -21.96
CA ASN A 497 -16.97 1.86 -20.66
C ASN A 497 -17.87 3.06 -20.34
N PRO A 498 -19.12 2.86 -19.85
CA PRO A 498 -20.02 3.99 -19.57
C PRO A 498 -19.65 4.79 -18.33
N ILE A 499 -19.52 6.11 -18.50
CA ILE A 499 -19.15 7.09 -17.47
C ILE A 499 -20.38 7.79 -16.85
N SER A 500 -20.23 8.30 -15.63
CA SER A 500 -21.28 8.89 -14.78
C SER A 500 -22.58 8.10 -14.80
N ARG A 501 -22.50 6.84 -14.36
CA ARG A 501 -23.64 5.95 -14.20
C ARG A 501 -23.85 5.56 -12.74
N LEU A 502 -24.58 6.39 -12.02
CA LEU A 502 -24.91 6.15 -10.62
C LEU A 502 -25.66 4.82 -10.39
N ARG A 503 -25.29 4.12 -9.32
CA ARG A 503 -25.88 2.84 -8.90
C ARG A 503 -26.02 2.77 -7.40
N THR A 504 -27.15 2.26 -6.91
CA THR A 504 -27.33 1.93 -5.51
C THR A 504 -26.86 0.51 -5.24
N TYR A 505 -26.13 0.30 -4.15
CA TYR A 505 -25.78 -1.02 -3.59
C TYR A 505 -26.35 -1.13 -2.18
N ARG A 506 -26.92 -2.28 -1.80
CA ARG A 506 -27.63 -2.47 -0.52
C ARG A 506 -27.23 -3.77 0.18
N SER A 507 -27.01 -3.70 1.49
CA SER A 507 -26.88 -4.89 2.36
C SER A 507 -27.58 -4.63 3.70
N TYR A 508 -28.15 -5.67 4.30
CA TYR A 508 -28.99 -5.59 5.50
C TYR A 508 -28.23 -6.16 6.70
N ALA A 509 -28.50 -5.65 7.90
CA ALA A 509 -27.75 -6.01 9.09
C ALA A 509 -28.19 -7.34 9.71
N GLN A 510 -27.22 -8.14 10.13
CA GLN A 510 -27.40 -9.12 11.20
C GLN A 510 -26.48 -8.72 12.35
N GLY A 511 -27.03 -8.55 13.56
CA GLY A 511 -26.34 -7.80 14.61
C GLY A 511 -26.06 -6.36 14.16
N ASP A 512 -24.81 -5.91 14.24
CA ASP A 512 -24.38 -4.57 13.80
C ASP A 512 -23.70 -4.56 12.40
N ASP A 513 -23.45 -5.72 11.79
CA ASP A 513 -22.77 -5.80 10.48
C ASP A 513 -23.72 -6.07 9.31
N PHE A 514 -23.54 -5.31 8.22
CA PHE A 514 -24.30 -5.41 6.97
C PHE A 514 -23.87 -6.62 6.12
N ILE A 515 -24.13 -7.83 6.62
CA ILE A 515 -23.72 -9.10 6.00
C ILE A 515 -24.77 -9.74 5.08
N ILE A 516 -26.03 -9.31 5.15
CA ILE A 516 -27.13 -9.93 4.40
C ILE A 516 -27.17 -9.32 2.99
N GLY A 517 -26.31 -9.85 2.11
CA GLY A 517 -26.35 -9.56 0.69
C GLY A 517 -27.45 -10.36 -0.02
N THR A 518 -28.26 -9.69 -0.85
CA THR A 518 -29.40 -10.30 -1.56
C THR A 518 -29.07 -10.88 -2.94
N SER A 519 -27.80 -10.86 -3.37
CA SER A 519 -27.41 -11.46 -4.65
C SER A 519 -27.31 -12.98 -4.54
N THR A 520 -27.91 -13.70 -5.50
CA THR A 520 -27.72 -15.15 -5.64
C THR A 520 -26.40 -15.53 -6.32
N SER A 521 -25.51 -14.56 -6.60
CA SER A 521 -24.28 -14.75 -7.38
C SER A 521 -23.00 -14.84 -6.55
N GLY A 522 -23.09 -15.05 -5.24
CA GLY A 522 -21.94 -15.18 -4.33
C GLY A 522 -22.28 -14.79 -2.89
N ALA A 523 -21.62 -15.43 -1.92
CA ALA A 523 -21.89 -15.26 -0.50
C ALA A 523 -21.70 -13.81 -0.02
N GLY A 524 -22.65 -13.32 0.78
CA GLY A 524 -22.65 -11.95 1.34
C GLY A 524 -22.77 -10.81 0.32
N GLN A 525 -22.94 -11.06 -0.98
CA GLN A 525 -22.86 -10.00 -2.00
C GLN A 525 -24.17 -9.20 -2.17
N PRO A 526 -24.12 -7.86 -2.26
CA PRO A 526 -25.31 -7.02 -2.36
C PRO A 526 -25.98 -7.10 -3.74
N SER A 527 -27.31 -6.90 -3.76
CA SER A 527 -27.99 -6.51 -5.00
C SER A 527 -27.68 -5.05 -5.36
N ARG A 528 -27.86 -4.72 -6.64
CA ARG A 528 -27.73 -3.35 -7.16
C ARG A 528 -28.93 -2.92 -7.98
N ALA A 529 -29.21 -1.63 -7.98
CA ALA A 529 -30.14 -0.99 -8.90
C ALA A 529 -29.47 0.24 -9.55
N ASN A 530 -29.88 0.58 -10.77
CA ASN A 530 -29.38 1.79 -11.45
C ASN A 530 -30.14 3.03 -10.93
N VAL A 531 -29.44 4.16 -10.87
CA VAL A 531 -30.05 5.48 -10.67
C VAL A 531 -29.99 6.22 -12.01
N SER A 532 -31.11 6.79 -12.43
CA SER A 532 -31.26 7.44 -13.72
C SER A 532 -32.37 8.49 -13.69
N ALA A 533 -32.43 9.34 -14.71
CA ALA A 533 -33.55 10.26 -14.94
C ALA A 533 -34.91 9.55 -15.17
N ALA A 534 -34.94 8.23 -15.40
CA ALA A 534 -36.19 7.47 -15.51
C ALA A 534 -36.80 7.08 -14.14
N ASN A 535 -36.03 7.18 -13.06
CA ASN A 535 -36.45 6.84 -11.70
C ASN A 535 -36.00 7.86 -10.63
N THR A 536 -35.65 9.08 -11.05
CA THR A 536 -35.23 10.19 -10.20
C THR A 536 -35.95 11.47 -10.63
N ASP A 537 -36.52 12.18 -9.67
CA ASP A 537 -37.16 13.50 -9.87
C ASP A 537 -36.36 14.56 -9.10
N CYS A 538 -35.88 15.59 -9.78
CA CYS A 538 -35.07 16.65 -9.18
C CYS A 538 -35.90 17.92 -8.98
N MET A 539 -36.39 18.13 -7.76
CA MET A 539 -37.18 19.30 -7.40
C MET A 539 -36.42 20.19 -6.43
N GLY A 540 -36.11 21.42 -6.86
CA GLY A 540 -35.45 22.41 -6.01
C GLY A 540 -34.00 22.08 -5.66
N LEU A 541 -33.29 21.41 -6.58
CA LEU A 541 -31.91 20.88 -6.42
C LEU A 541 -31.79 19.67 -5.48
N VAL A 542 -32.90 19.12 -5.01
CA VAL A 542 -32.98 17.84 -4.29
C VAL A 542 -33.42 16.75 -5.27
N ALA A 543 -32.60 15.71 -5.45
CA ALA A 543 -32.99 14.53 -6.20
C ALA A 543 -33.78 13.57 -5.31
N THR A 544 -34.91 13.06 -5.80
CA THR A 544 -35.71 12.01 -5.17
C THR A 544 -35.69 10.77 -6.06
N THR A 545 -34.93 9.75 -5.68
CA THR A 545 -34.79 8.50 -6.44
C THR A 545 -35.68 7.40 -5.85
N VAL A 546 -36.38 6.66 -6.71
CA VAL A 546 -37.21 5.50 -6.34
C VAL A 546 -36.64 4.22 -6.96
N ILE A 547 -36.50 3.17 -6.16
CA ILE A 547 -36.13 1.81 -6.60
C ILE A 547 -37.02 0.77 -5.89
N PRO A 548 -37.13 -0.48 -6.40
CA PRO A 548 -37.82 -1.54 -5.69
C PRO A 548 -37.17 -1.81 -4.32
N ALA A 549 -38.00 -2.02 -3.29
CA ALA A 549 -37.54 -2.60 -2.03
C ALA A 549 -37.28 -4.11 -2.21
N GLU A 550 -36.42 -4.67 -1.37
CA GLU A 550 -36.11 -6.11 -1.37
C GLU A 550 -36.76 -6.78 -0.15
N ASN A 551 -37.34 -7.97 -0.34
CA ASN A 551 -38.04 -8.68 0.72
C ASN A 551 -37.04 -9.39 1.66
N VAL A 552 -36.49 -8.64 2.61
CA VAL A 552 -35.51 -9.09 3.60
C VAL A 552 -36.04 -8.86 5.02
N VAL A 553 -35.68 -9.73 5.96
CA VAL A 553 -35.99 -9.58 7.40
C VAL A 553 -34.74 -9.10 8.12
N ALA A 554 -34.70 -7.82 8.45
CA ALA A 554 -33.63 -7.16 9.21
C ALA A 554 -34.21 -5.93 9.93
N GLU A 555 -33.48 -5.37 10.92
CA GLU A 555 -33.88 -4.13 11.60
C GLU A 555 -33.37 -2.89 10.85
N LYS A 556 -32.07 -2.88 10.50
CA LYS A 556 -31.41 -1.80 9.75
C LYS A 556 -30.69 -2.32 8.51
N ALA A 557 -30.46 -1.43 7.55
CA ALA A 557 -29.72 -1.72 6.33
C ALA A 557 -28.92 -0.49 5.87
N ARG A 558 -27.89 -0.72 5.05
CA ARG A 558 -27.06 0.34 4.47
C ARG A 558 -27.23 0.38 2.96
N ILE A 559 -27.39 1.59 2.45
CA ILE A 559 -27.30 1.90 1.02
C ILE A 559 -26.02 2.70 0.76
N ALA A 560 -25.39 2.48 -0.40
CA ALA A 560 -24.37 3.37 -0.95
C ALA A 560 -24.74 3.77 -2.38
N LEU A 561 -24.38 5.00 -2.75
CA LEU A 561 -24.54 5.54 -4.11
C LEU A 561 -23.16 5.58 -4.78
N GLY A 562 -22.88 4.56 -5.60
CA GLY A 562 -21.62 4.42 -6.35
C GLY A 562 -21.66 5.08 -7.72
N GLY A 563 -20.47 5.43 -8.24
CA GLY A 563 -20.24 6.17 -9.48
C GLY A 563 -19.66 7.57 -9.24
N LYS A 564 -19.11 8.18 -10.30
CA LYS A 564 -18.45 9.50 -10.26
C LYS A 564 -19.26 10.56 -11.03
N PRO A 565 -19.44 11.80 -10.51
CA PRO A 565 -19.98 12.90 -11.30
C PRO A 565 -18.95 13.42 -12.31
N GLN A 566 -19.40 13.75 -13.53
CA GLN A 566 -18.58 14.34 -14.59
C GLN A 566 -18.59 15.87 -14.49
N VAL A 567 -17.42 16.49 -14.53
CA VAL A 567 -17.23 17.95 -14.61
C VAL A 567 -16.46 18.32 -15.89
N LEU A 568 -16.50 19.59 -16.30
CA LEU A 568 -15.47 20.12 -17.21
C LEU A 568 -14.14 20.20 -16.45
N SER A 569 -13.04 19.83 -17.10
CA SER A 569 -11.71 19.99 -16.52
C SER A 569 -11.33 21.48 -16.45
N GLU A 570 -10.99 22.00 -15.27
CA GLU A 570 -10.45 23.38 -15.16
C GLU A 570 -9.10 23.51 -15.89
N ALA A 571 -8.30 22.45 -15.89
CA ALA A 571 -7.05 22.35 -16.64
C ALA A 571 -7.24 22.45 -18.16
N ASN A 572 -8.29 21.84 -18.70
CA ASN A 572 -8.62 21.92 -20.12
C ASN A 572 -10.15 21.89 -20.35
N PRO A 573 -10.81 23.05 -20.48
CA PRO A 573 -12.26 23.13 -20.67
C PRO A 573 -12.84 22.51 -21.96
N ALA A 574 -12.00 21.91 -22.81
CA ALA A 574 -12.44 21.06 -23.93
C ALA A 574 -12.55 19.57 -23.54
N LEU A 575 -12.18 19.19 -22.32
CA LEU A 575 -12.22 17.84 -21.76
C LEU A 575 -13.11 17.77 -20.52
N THR A 576 -13.52 16.55 -20.18
CA THR A 576 -14.26 16.23 -18.96
C THR A 576 -13.43 15.36 -18.03
N VAL A 577 -13.64 15.50 -16.72
CA VAL A 577 -13.07 14.62 -15.69
C VAL A 577 -14.21 13.98 -14.91
N GLU A 578 -14.10 12.69 -14.62
CA GLU A 578 -14.96 12.05 -13.61
C GLU A 578 -14.38 12.33 -12.22
N ALA A 579 -15.02 13.22 -11.46
CA ALA A 579 -14.52 13.68 -10.17
C ALA A 579 -14.59 12.57 -9.11
N ARG A 580 -13.51 12.44 -8.33
CA ARG A 580 -13.29 11.40 -7.32
C ARG A 580 -13.90 11.82 -5.98
N VAL A 581 -15.23 11.90 -5.95
CA VAL A 581 -16.01 12.28 -4.76
C VAL A 581 -16.28 11.05 -3.88
N PRO A 582 -16.05 11.11 -2.55
CA PRO A 582 -16.47 10.06 -1.61
C PRO A 582 -17.92 9.63 -1.82
N SER A 583 -18.13 8.34 -2.08
CA SER A 583 -19.45 7.79 -2.40
C SER A 583 -20.36 7.81 -1.17
N PRO A 584 -21.51 8.51 -1.16
CA PRO A 584 -22.30 8.67 0.05
C PRO A 584 -23.03 7.38 0.45
N THR A 585 -23.00 7.11 1.76
CA THR A 585 -23.70 6.01 2.44
C THR A 585 -24.88 6.54 3.27
N TYR A 586 -25.86 5.68 3.55
CA TYR A 586 -26.96 5.97 4.47
C TYR A 586 -27.48 4.69 5.14
N ASP A 587 -27.65 4.73 6.46
CA ASP A 587 -28.20 3.63 7.25
C ASP A 587 -29.68 3.89 7.54
N TRP A 588 -30.57 2.95 7.21
CA TRP A 588 -32.04 3.13 7.35
C TRP A 588 -32.74 1.99 8.07
N LEU A 589 -33.90 2.29 8.68
CA LEU A 589 -34.76 1.32 9.35
C LEU A 589 -35.66 0.60 8.33
N VAL A 590 -35.52 -0.72 8.22
CA VAL A 590 -36.16 -1.52 7.16
C VAL A 590 -37.67 -1.56 7.32
N GLY A 591 -38.41 -1.34 6.22
CA GLY A 591 -39.88 -1.30 6.20
C GLY A 591 -40.50 -0.09 6.94
N VAL A 592 -39.70 0.94 7.26
CA VAL A 592 -40.14 2.19 7.89
C VAL A 592 -39.51 3.42 7.22
N GLY A 593 -38.21 3.36 6.93
CA GLY A 593 -37.40 4.51 6.53
C GLY A 593 -36.96 5.39 7.72
N GLY A 594 -36.37 6.54 7.40
CA GLY A 594 -35.61 7.35 8.33
C GLY A 594 -34.23 6.75 8.66
N ALA A 595 -33.37 7.56 9.26
CA ALA A 595 -32.03 7.13 9.69
C ALA A 595 -32.10 6.05 10.77
N ALA A 596 -31.31 4.99 10.60
CA ALA A 596 -31.04 3.99 11.64
C ALA A 596 -29.85 4.42 12.52
N PRO A 597 -29.64 3.79 13.69
CA PRO A 597 -28.39 3.92 14.43
C PRO A 597 -27.21 3.43 13.57
N GLU A 598 -26.22 4.29 13.39
CA GLU A 598 -24.99 4.00 12.65
C GLU A 598 -24.34 2.70 13.13
N ARG A 599 -23.71 1.98 12.20
CA ARG A 599 -22.77 0.90 12.54
C ARG A 599 -21.56 1.47 13.28
N ARG A 600 -20.96 0.69 14.19
CA ARG A 600 -19.70 1.09 14.86
C ARG A 600 -18.61 1.49 13.86
N ASN A 601 -17.95 2.62 14.09
CA ASN A 601 -16.73 2.95 13.35
C ASN A 601 -15.58 2.02 13.80
N VAL A 602 -14.61 1.80 12.91
CA VAL A 602 -13.44 0.93 13.12
C VAL A 602 -12.21 1.45 12.35
N VAL A 603 -12.40 2.10 11.20
CA VAL A 603 -11.34 2.50 10.26
C VAL A 603 -11.67 3.90 9.75
N ASP A 604 -10.72 4.82 9.84
CA ASP A 604 -10.87 6.14 9.25
C ASP A 604 -10.41 6.12 7.78
N THR A 605 -11.27 6.56 6.87
CA THR A 605 -10.92 6.66 5.44
C THR A 605 -9.91 7.77 5.19
N GLY A 606 -9.86 8.81 6.04
CA GLY A 606 -8.84 9.85 6.01
C GLY A 606 -7.43 9.31 6.27
N GLU A 607 -7.28 8.36 7.20
CA GLU A 607 -6.00 7.68 7.44
C GLU A 607 -5.58 6.84 6.22
N CYS A 608 -6.50 6.06 5.64
CA CYS A 608 -6.23 5.31 4.40
C CYS A 608 -5.81 6.23 3.24
N LEU A 609 -6.41 7.42 3.13
CA LEU A 609 -6.10 8.39 2.06
C LEU A 609 -4.75 9.09 2.24
N LYS A 610 -4.08 9.03 3.41
CA LYS A 610 -2.69 9.49 3.56
C LYS A 610 -1.70 8.67 2.74
N CYS A 611 -2.01 7.39 2.52
CA CYS A 611 -1.21 6.48 1.68
C CYS A 611 -1.79 6.36 0.26
N HIS A 612 -3.12 6.27 0.15
CA HIS A 612 -3.83 5.98 -1.10
C HIS A 612 -4.45 7.24 -1.74
N VAL A 613 -3.69 8.33 -1.76
CA VAL A 613 -4.08 9.60 -2.40
C VAL A 613 -4.40 9.32 -3.87
N GLY A 614 -5.66 9.50 -4.27
CA GLY A 614 -6.08 9.26 -5.65
C GLY A 614 -6.27 7.79 -6.06
N SER A 615 -6.00 6.82 -5.18
CA SER A 615 -6.00 5.38 -5.52
C SER A 615 -6.95 4.51 -4.70
N LEU A 616 -7.54 5.01 -3.60
CA LEU A 616 -8.54 4.31 -2.78
C LEU A 616 -9.94 4.24 -3.45
N TYR A 617 -10.00 3.77 -4.70
CA TYR A 617 -11.23 3.70 -5.49
C TYR A 617 -11.21 2.54 -6.47
N GLU A 618 -12.26 1.72 -6.46
CA GLU A 618 -12.13 0.29 -6.80
C GLU A 618 -13.24 -0.28 -7.70
N HIS A 619 -12.90 -1.41 -8.31
CA HIS A 619 -13.71 -2.15 -9.29
C HIS A 619 -14.09 -1.34 -10.55
N GLY A 620 -13.22 -0.45 -11.03
CA GLY A 620 -13.47 0.44 -12.17
C GLY A 620 -14.12 1.77 -11.74
N GLY A 621 -13.55 2.43 -10.74
CA GLY A 621 -13.93 3.78 -10.27
C GLY A 621 -15.35 3.97 -9.71
N ASP A 622 -16.16 2.91 -9.58
CA ASP A 622 -17.57 2.95 -9.15
C ASP A 622 -17.74 2.80 -7.62
N ARG A 623 -16.67 2.47 -6.87
CA ARG A 623 -16.57 2.72 -5.42
C ARG A 623 -15.46 3.72 -5.15
N VAL A 624 -15.77 4.83 -4.48
CA VAL A 624 -14.84 5.94 -4.28
C VAL A 624 -14.78 6.32 -2.81
N ASP A 625 -13.57 6.29 -2.24
CA ASP A 625 -13.16 7.01 -1.04
C ASP A 625 -14.10 6.88 0.16
N ASN A 626 -14.62 5.66 0.38
CA ASN A 626 -15.47 5.36 1.53
C ASN A 626 -15.36 3.88 1.94
N VAL A 627 -14.65 3.61 3.04
CA VAL A 627 -14.53 2.26 3.63
C VAL A 627 -15.89 1.68 4.03
N ASP A 628 -16.83 2.54 4.43
CA ASP A 628 -18.18 2.17 4.85
C ASP A 628 -19.07 1.70 3.68
N TYR A 629 -18.69 2.02 2.44
CA TYR A 629 -19.24 1.43 1.21
C TYR A 629 -18.53 0.11 0.86
N CYS A 630 -17.19 0.02 0.97
CA CYS A 630 -16.45 -1.23 0.76
C CYS A 630 -17.01 -2.36 1.66
N LEU A 631 -17.35 -2.04 2.92
CA LEU A 631 -17.97 -2.96 3.87
C LEU A 631 -19.34 -3.54 3.44
N ILE A 632 -20.03 -2.97 2.44
CA ILE A 632 -21.25 -3.57 1.88
C ILE A 632 -20.91 -4.85 1.09
N CYS A 633 -19.76 -4.89 0.42
CA CYS A 633 -19.30 -6.02 -0.41
C CYS A 633 -18.21 -6.89 0.25
N HIS A 634 -17.48 -6.32 1.22
CA HIS A 634 -16.35 -6.93 1.94
C HIS A 634 -16.74 -7.19 3.40
N ASN A 635 -17.87 -7.86 3.60
CA ASN A 635 -18.45 -8.16 4.91
C ASN A 635 -18.07 -9.57 5.39
N SER A 636 -18.34 -9.91 6.66
CA SER A 636 -17.92 -11.20 7.25
C SER A 636 -18.59 -12.45 6.67
N ALA A 637 -19.59 -12.30 5.79
CA ALA A 637 -20.18 -13.39 5.00
C ALA A 637 -19.58 -13.53 3.59
N SER A 638 -18.58 -12.70 3.24
CA SER A 638 -18.02 -12.64 1.89
C SER A 638 -16.87 -13.63 1.70
N ASN A 639 -17.08 -14.63 0.85
CA ASN A 639 -16.16 -15.73 0.57
C ASN A 639 -16.24 -16.13 -0.92
N GLU A 640 -15.12 -16.49 -1.55
CA GLU A 640 -15.02 -16.75 -3.00
C GLU A 640 -15.09 -18.22 -3.42
N GLN A 641 -15.38 -19.16 -2.50
CA GLN A 641 -15.56 -20.59 -2.74
C GLN A 641 -16.37 -20.93 -4.02
N TYR A 642 -17.49 -20.23 -4.25
CA TYR A 642 -18.34 -20.42 -5.43
C TYR A 642 -17.64 -20.13 -6.78
N VAL A 643 -16.56 -19.32 -6.78
CA VAL A 643 -15.72 -19.11 -7.95
C VAL A 643 -14.89 -20.35 -8.22
N ARG A 644 -14.27 -20.91 -7.18
CA ARG A 644 -13.47 -22.13 -7.26
C ARG A 644 -14.33 -23.33 -7.68
N THR A 645 -15.47 -23.56 -7.02
CA THR A 645 -16.34 -24.72 -7.26
C THR A 645 -17.23 -24.57 -8.50
N ASP A 646 -18.03 -23.50 -8.57
CA ASP A 646 -19.16 -23.43 -9.51
C ASP A 646 -18.77 -22.71 -10.82
N THR A 647 -17.76 -21.84 -10.78
CA THR A 647 -17.31 -21.04 -11.95
C THR A 647 -16.11 -21.68 -12.66
N MET A 648 -15.17 -22.27 -11.91
CA MET A 648 -13.91 -22.83 -12.45
C MET A 648 -13.83 -24.36 -12.30
N GLY A 649 -14.58 -24.97 -11.39
CA GLY A 649 -14.60 -26.43 -11.18
C GLY A 649 -13.28 -26.99 -10.70
N ILE A 650 -12.66 -26.35 -9.70
CA ILE A 650 -11.36 -26.72 -9.10
C ILE A 650 -11.61 -27.58 -7.86
N ASP A 651 -10.85 -28.67 -7.68
CA ASP A 651 -10.82 -29.40 -6.42
C ASP A 651 -9.99 -28.63 -5.38
N PRO A 652 -10.38 -28.55 -4.09
CA PRO A 652 -9.61 -27.83 -3.07
C PRO A 652 -8.12 -28.22 -3.00
N SER A 653 -7.77 -29.48 -3.32
CA SER A 653 -6.39 -29.97 -3.33
C SER A 653 -5.54 -29.51 -4.54
N ASP A 654 -6.18 -28.97 -5.58
CA ASP A 654 -5.52 -28.34 -6.74
C ASP A 654 -5.39 -26.80 -6.58
N THR A 655 -5.90 -26.20 -5.48
CA THR A 655 -5.86 -24.74 -5.29
C THR A 655 -4.51 -24.22 -4.80
N TYR A 656 -4.11 -23.04 -5.27
CA TYR A 656 -2.84 -22.35 -4.93
C TYR A 656 -2.60 -22.06 -3.44
N ASP A 657 -3.61 -22.17 -2.57
CA ASP A 657 -3.50 -22.02 -1.11
C ASP A 657 -4.00 -23.25 -0.32
N GLY A 658 -4.44 -24.32 -1.02
CA GLY A 658 -4.98 -25.54 -0.43
C GLY A 658 -6.34 -25.41 0.26
N LYS A 659 -7.12 -24.36 -0.03
CA LYS A 659 -8.42 -24.07 0.63
C LYS A 659 -9.62 -24.37 -0.26
N VAL A 660 -10.75 -24.72 0.38
CA VAL A 660 -12.06 -24.82 -0.30
C VAL A 660 -12.56 -23.47 -0.81
N GLY A 661 -12.17 -22.39 -0.11
CA GLY A 661 -12.47 -21.00 -0.40
C GLY A 661 -11.70 -20.10 0.58
N GLU A 662 -11.69 -18.80 0.31
CA GLU A 662 -11.07 -17.77 1.14
C GLU A 662 -12.04 -16.60 1.36
N THR A 663 -11.98 -15.98 2.53
CA THR A 663 -12.79 -14.79 2.82
C THR A 663 -12.14 -13.52 2.26
N PHE A 664 -12.94 -12.66 1.63
CA PHE A 664 -12.53 -11.31 1.21
C PHE A 664 -13.18 -10.23 2.07
N GLU A 665 -13.54 -10.53 3.32
CA GLU A 665 -14.00 -9.53 4.28
C GLU A 665 -12.91 -8.49 4.57
N MET A 666 -13.31 -7.25 4.87
CA MET A 666 -12.39 -6.11 4.97
C MET A 666 -11.27 -6.32 6.01
N LYS A 667 -11.61 -6.86 7.21
CA LYS A 667 -10.64 -7.09 8.29
C LYS A 667 -9.56 -8.12 7.96
N THR A 668 -9.91 -9.14 7.16
CA THR A 668 -8.98 -10.20 6.77
C THR A 668 -8.21 -9.78 5.52
N MET A 669 -8.91 -9.21 4.53
CA MET A 669 -8.34 -8.75 3.26
C MET A 669 -7.27 -7.67 3.46
N LEU A 670 -7.57 -6.57 4.16
CA LEU A 670 -6.61 -5.48 4.34
C LEU A 670 -5.35 -5.96 5.07
N HIS A 671 -5.52 -6.66 6.18
CA HIS A 671 -4.40 -7.16 6.97
C HIS A 671 -3.57 -8.19 6.20
N ARG A 672 -4.18 -9.07 5.39
CA ARG A 672 -3.43 -10.01 4.53
C ARG A 672 -2.67 -9.31 3.41
N ILE A 673 -3.28 -8.36 2.72
CA ILE A 673 -2.63 -7.62 1.61
C ILE A 673 -1.47 -6.77 2.16
N HIS A 674 -1.70 -5.97 3.21
CA HIS A 674 -0.67 -5.10 3.77
C HIS A 674 0.46 -5.86 4.49
N SER A 675 0.25 -7.13 4.87
CA SER A 675 1.32 -7.97 5.45
C SER A 675 1.95 -8.98 4.47
N ALA A 676 1.57 -8.96 3.19
CA ALA A 676 1.97 -9.97 2.20
C ALA A 676 3.49 -10.13 2.05
N GLY A 677 4.25 -9.04 2.16
CA GLY A 677 5.72 -9.04 2.09
C GLY A 677 6.45 -9.46 3.39
N VAL A 678 5.75 -9.94 4.43
CA VAL A 678 6.38 -10.36 5.69
C VAL A 678 6.60 -11.87 5.77
N GLU A 679 7.87 -12.27 5.93
CA GLU A 679 8.30 -13.66 6.00
C GLU A 679 7.58 -14.45 7.11
N GLY A 680 7.16 -15.67 6.79
CA GLY A 680 6.50 -16.59 7.73
C GLY A 680 4.97 -16.42 7.83
N LEU A 681 4.39 -15.41 7.19
CA LEU A 681 2.93 -15.34 7.02
C LEU A 681 2.45 -16.25 5.87
N PRO A 682 1.26 -16.86 5.99
CA PRO A 682 0.72 -17.73 4.95
C PRO A 682 0.19 -16.91 3.76
N PRO A 683 0.23 -17.47 2.54
CA PRO A 683 -0.32 -16.83 1.35
C PRO A 683 -1.83 -16.59 1.46
N TYR A 684 -2.27 -15.50 0.85
CA TYR A 684 -3.67 -15.13 0.68
C TYR A 684 -4.02 -15.12 -0.81
N VAL A 685 -5.01 -15.91 -1.21
CA VAL A 685 -5.36 -16.11 -2.62
C VAL A 685 -6.86 -15.96 -2.83
N ILE A 686 -7.23 -15.06 -3.75
CA ILE A 686 -8.61 -14.74 -4.09
C ILE A 686 -8.84 -15.02 -5.59
N TYR A 687 -9.75 -15.93 -5.91
CA TYR A 687 -10.16 -16.22 -7.29
C TYR A 687 -11.41 -15.39 -7.61
N ARG A 688 -11.40 -14.67 -8.73
CA ARG A 688 -12.57 -13.97 -9.29
C ARG A 688 -12.65 -14.26 -10.80
N GLY A 689 -13.84 -14.12 -11.39
CA GLY A 689 -14.01 -14.22 -12.85
C GLY A 689 -13.31 -13.14 -13.71
N ARG A 690 -12.54 -12.24 -13.08
CA ARG A 690 -11.65 -11.26 -13.74
C ARG A 690 -10.16 -11.50 -13.47
N GLY A 691 -9.81 -12.31 -12.47
CA GLY A 691 -8.43 -12.63 -12.13
C GLY A 691 -8.27 -13.50 -10.90
N VAL A 692 -7.13 -14.16 -10.78
CA VAL A 692 -6.65 -14.76 -9.54
C VAL A 692 -5.62 -13.80 -8.95
N TYR A 693 -5.72 -13.50 -7.66
CA TYR A 693 -4.86 -12.55 -6.97
C TYR A 693 -4.14 -13.29 -5.85
N GLY A 694 -2.81 -13.39 -5.94
CA GLY A 694 -1.95 -14.06 -4.97
C GLY A 694 -1.10 -13.06 -4.21
N PHE A 695 -1.20 -13.07 -2.89
CA PHE A 695 -0.47 -12.17 -1.99
C PHE A 695 0.42 -13.01 -1.06
N ALA A 696 1.75 -12.90 -1.24
CA ALA A 696 2.76 -13.62 -0.47
C ALA A 696 4.16 -12.98 -0.70
N THR A 697 5.17 -13.43 0.03
CA THR A 697 6.55 -12.93 -0.15
C THR A 697 7.18 -13.35 -1.48
N ASP A 698 6.83 -14.53 -1.99
CA ASP A 698 7.44 -15.18 -3.16
C ASP A 698 6.44 -16.14 -3.84
N GLU A 699 6.47 -16.28 -5.18
CA GLU A 699 5.55 -17.13 -5.93
C GLU A 699 5.68 -18.63 -5.58
N SER A 700 6.82 -19.10 -5.07
CA SER A 700 7.01 -20.52 -4.68
C SER A 700 6.18 -20.95 -3.47
N LEU A 701 5.58 -20.01 -2.75
CA LEU A 701 4.58 -20.27 -1.71
C LEU A 701 3.20 -20.67 -2.29
N LEU A 702 3.02 -20.60 -3.61
CA LEU A 702 1.77 -20.91 -4.33
C LEU A 702 1.95 -22.16 -5.22
N PRO A 703 1.60 -23.38 -4.75
CA PRO A 703 1.86 -24.62 -5.49
C PRO A 703 1.13 -24.66 -6.84
N ASN A 704 1.87 -24.93 -7.92
CA ASN A 704 1.40 -24.93 -9.31
C ASN A 704 1.04 -23.55 -9.90
N TRP A 705 1.44 -22.45 -9.26
CA TRP A 705 1.24 -21.10 -9.82
C TRP A 705 1.85 -20.98 -11.22
N PRO A 706 1.12 -20.46 -12.22
CA PRO A 706 1.56 -20.42 -13.61
C PRO A 706 2.41 -19.18 -13.95
N GLY A 707 2.75 -18.37 -12.95
CA GLY A 707 3.29 -17.02 -13.11
C GLY A 707 2.19 -15.99 -13.36
N THR A 708 2.60 -14.71 -13.38
CA THR A 708 1.70 -13.57 -13.62
C THR A 708 1.24 -13.45 -15.10
N GLY A 709 0.13 -12.75 -15.33
CA GLY A 709 -0.46 -12.50 -16.65
C GLY A 709 -1.65 -13.42 -17.01
N SER A 710 -2.09 -13.40 -18.27
CA SER A 710 -3.24 -14.21 -18.74
C SER A 710 -2.87 -15.71 -18.84
N GLN A 711 -3.05 -16.45 -17.75
CA GLN A 711 -2.67 -17.86 -17.61
C GLN A 711 -3.87 -18.81 -17.46
N PRO A 712 -3.72 -20.11 -17.79
CA PRO A 712 -4.69 -21.13 -17.43
C PRO A 712 -4.69 -21.41 -15.91
N VAL A 713 -5.86 -21.37 -15.28
CA VAL A 713 -6.04 -21.73 -13.87
C VAL A 713 -5.83 -23.23 -13.69
N PHE A 714 -4.95 -23.61 -12.77
CA PHE A 714 -4.65 -25.01 -12.45
C PHE A 714 -5.89 -25.73 -11.88
N GLY A 715 -6.00 -27.04 -12.07
CA GLY A 715 -7.15 -27.86 -11.65
C GLY A 715 -8.50 -27.56 -12.33
N SER A 716 -8.65 -26.46 -13.06
CA SER A 716 -9.95 -26.00 -13.59
C SER A 716 -10.59 -26.99 -14.57
N THR A 717 -11.76 -27.53 -14.20
CA THR A 717 -12.56 -28.44 -15.05
C THR A 717 -13.64 -27.72 -15.86
N ILE A 718 -13.94 -26.46 -15.54
CA ILE A 718 -14.85 -25.57 -16.28
C ILE A 718 -14.01 -24.50 -17.00
N GLY A 719 -14.24 -24.30 -18.30
CA GLY A 719 -13.57 -23.25 -19.09
C GLY A 719 -14.25 -21.88 -18.95
N ASN A 720 -13.78 -20.88 -19.69
CA ASN A 720 -14.46 -19.57 -19.75
C ASN A 720 -15.85 -19.66 -20.42
N VAL A 721 -16.72 -18.66 -20.18
CA VAL A 721 -17.91 -18.42 -20.99
C VAL A 721 -17.60 -17.29 -21.98
N VAL A 722 -17.79 -17.54 -23.28
CA VAL A 722 -17.57 -16.57 -24.38
C VAL A 722 -18.84 -16.50 -25.22
N ASP A 723 -19.37 -15.29 -25.44
CA ASP A 723 -20.65 -15.05 -26.15
C ASP A 723 -21.84 -15.89 -25.62
N GLY A 724 -21.85 -16.17 -24.31
CA GLY A 724 -22.85 -17.05 -23.66
C GLY A 724 -22.63 -18.54 -23.89
N VAL A 725 -21.54 -18.94 -24.56
CA VAL A 725 -21.17 -20.34 -24.82
C VAL A 725 -20.02 -20.76 -23.89
N GLN A 726 -20.28 -21.80 -23.09
CA GLN A 726 -19.28 -22.46 -22.26
C GLN A 726 -18.18 -23.09 -23.12
N GLN A 727 -16.94 -22.66 -22.90
CA GLN A 727 -15.75 -23.24 -23.54
C GLN A 727 -15.28 -24.49 -22.79
N PRO A 728 -14.57 -25.42 -23.45
CA PRO A 728 -13.86 -26.50 -22.75
C PRO A 728 -12.76 -25.93 -21.82
N PRO A 729 -12.39 -26.65 -20.75
CA PRO A 729 -11.30 -26.26 -19.86
C PRO A 729 -9.93 -26.22 -20.56
N PRO A 730 -8.93 -25.52 -20.00
CA PRO A 730 -8.95 -24.82 -18.70
C PRO A 730 -9.72 -23.49 -18.73
N TYR A 731 -10.03 -22.96 -17.54
CA TYR A 731 -10.35 -21.55 -17.37
C TYR A 731 -9.08 -20.72 -17.58
N VAL A 732 -9.13 -19.66 -18.39
CA VAL A 732 -8.00 -18.74 -18.60
C VAL A 732 -8.34 -17.37 -18.04
N VAL A 733 -7.46 -16.80 -17.21
CA VAL A 733 -7.68 -15.50 -16.56
C VAL A 733 -6.36 -14.85 -16.13
N ASN A 734 -6.36 -13.54 -15.90
CA ASN A 734 -5.18 -12.85 -15.39
C ASN A 734 -4.84 -13.33 -13.97
N HIS A 735 -3.65 -13.89 -13.80
CA HIS A 735 -3.03 -14.15 -12.51
C HIS A 735 -2.18 -12.94 -12.16
N ASN A 736 -2.31 -12.44 -10.94
CA ASN A 736 -1.63 -11.24 -10.48
C ASN A 736 -0.97 -11.60 -9.14
N PHE A 737 0.35 -11.49 -9.07
CA PHE A 737 1.12 -11.73 -7.85
C PHE A 737 1.58 -10.41 -7.24
N HIS A 738 1.52 -10.29 -5.91
CA HIS A 738 1.92 -9.09 -5.19
C HIS A 738 2.64 -9.43 -3.87
N SER A 739 3.88 -8.94 -3.72
CA SER A 739 4.66 -8.96 -2.48
C SER A 739 4.71 -7.55 -1.90
N ALA A 740 3.69 -7.20 -1.10
CA ALA A 740 3.51 -5.82 -0.64
C ALA A 740 4.54 -5.42 0.44
N THR A 741 5.43 -4.49 0.09
CA THR A 741 6.33 -3.84 1.06
C THR A 741 5.60 -2.67 1.73
N TYR A 742 5.13 -2.88 2.96
CA TYR A 742 4.35 -1.88 3.70
C TYR A 742 5.27 -0.82 4.36
N PRO A 743 4.96 0.49 4.26
CA PRO A 743 5.86 1.58 4.67
C PRO A 743 5.98 1.81 6.19
N ARG A 744 5.11 1.21 7.00
CA ARG A 744 5.02 1.35 8.47
C ARG A 744 5.16 0.00 9.19
N ALA A 745 5.27 0.03 10.52
CA ALA A 745 5.10 -1.18 11.31
C ALA A 745 3.65 -1.69 11.20
N LEU A 746 3.44 -3.01 11.00
CA LEU A 746 2.10 -3.61 10.83
C LEU A 746 1.16 -3.45 12.03
N ASN A 747 1.68 -3.04 13.18
CA ASN A 747 0.98 -2.80 14.44
C ASN A 747 0.92 -1.31 14.82
N ALA A 748 1.31 -0.40 13.92
CA ALA A 748 0.96 1.02 14.00
C ALA A 748 -0.54 1.21 13.68
N CYS A 749 -1.42 0.72 14.56
CA CYS A 749 -2.87 0.60 14.31
C CYS A 749 -3.53 1.92 13.87
N THR A 750 -3.06 3.05 14.40
CA THR A 750 -3.53 4.41 14.09
C THR A 750 -3.31 4.84 12.64
N ALA A 751 -2.51 4.11 11.84
CA ALA A 751 -2.38 4.35 10.40
C ALA A 751 -3.62 3.90 9.57
N CYS A 752 -4.61 3.26 10.21
CA CYS A 752 -5.88 2.85 9.62
C CYS A 752 -7.07 3.05 10.57
N HIS A 753 -6.89 2.78 11.87
CA HIS A 753 -7.94 2.72 12.87
C HIS A 753 -8.19 4.07 13.56
N THR A 754 -9.43 4.27 14.05
CA THR A 754 -9.82 5.45 14.82
C THR A 754 -9.17 5.49 16.20
N ASP A 755 -9.04 6.69 16.79
CA ASP A 755 -8.50 6.91 18.14
C ASP A 755 -9.18 6.09 19.26
N ASP A 756 -10.43 5.67 19.05
CA ASP A 756 -11.25 4.90 20.00
C ASP A 756 -11.31 3.38 19.68
N PHE A 757 -10.48 2.90 18.76
CA PHE A 757 -10.47 1.51 18.31
C PHE A 757 -10.21 0.50 19.43
N THR A 758 -11.15 -0.41 19.62
CA THR A 758 -10.98 -1.58 20.50
C THR A 758 -10.32 -2.73 19.73
N VAL A 759 -9.11 -3.12 20.14
CA VAL A 759 -8.32 -4.19 19.48
C VAL A 759 -9.05 -5.54 19.39
N ILE A 760 -9.93 -5.84 20.33
CA ILE A 760 -10.77 -7.05 20.32
C ILE A 760 -12.17 -6.69 19.79
N PRO A 761 -12.60 -7.26 18.66
CA PRO A 761 -13.98 -7.16 18.19
C PRO A 761 -14.99 -7.62 19.24
N ASP A 762 -15.87 -6.71 19.67
CA ASP A 762 -17.05 -7.05 20.49
C ASP A 762 -17.94 -8.03 19.71
N GLN A 763 -18.04 -9.27 20.20
CA GLN A 763 -18.77 -10.36 19.56
C GLN A 763 -20.29 -10.12 19.50
N THR A 764 -20.84 -9.28 20.39
CA THR A 764 -22.28 -8.92 20.34
C THR A 764 -22.63 -8.00 19.17
N LYS A 765 -21.62 -7.37 18.56
CA LYS A 765 -21.75 -6.47 17.40
C LYS A 765 -21.11 -7.06 16.14
N SER A 766 -19.96 -7.71 16.30
CA SER A 766 -19.08 -8.13 15.22
C SER A 766 -19.36 -9.56 14.78
N MET A 767 -19.78 -9.72 13.53
CA MET A 767 -20.24 -11.01 13.05
C MET A 767 -19.09 -11.99 12.77
N ALA A 768 -19.36 -13.27 13.05
CA ALA A 768 -18.46 -14.38 12.77
C ALA A 768 -18.15 -14.47 11.26
N THR A 769 -16.92 -14.90 10.94
CA THR A 769 -16.39 -14.97 9.58
C THR A 769 -16.74 -16.29 8.90
N THR A 770 -17.21 -16.24 7.64
CA THR A 770 -17.36 -17.42 6.77
C THR A 770 -15.99 -17.89 6.27
N THR A 771 -15.44 -18.94 6.87
CA THR A 771 -14.19 -19.56 6.40
C THR A 771 -14.45 -20.49 5.21
N GLU A 772 -15.58 -21.20 5.24
CA GLU A 772 -16.11 -21.99 4.13
C GLU A 772 -17.57 -21.56 3.97
N ALA A 773 -17.96 -21.13 2.76
CA ALA A 773 -19.36 -20.84 2.49
C ALA A 773 -20.14 -22.16 2.37
N GLY A 774 -21.42 -22.13 2.72
CA GLY A 774 -22.27 -23.32 2.77
C GLY A 774 -22.60 -23.96 1.42
N SER A 775 -23.83 -24.46 1.29
CA SER A 775 -24.33 -24.99 0.00
C SER A 775 -24.69 -23.87 -0.98
N THR A 776 -25.12 -24.25 -2.19
CA THR A 776 -25.39 -23.31 -3.31
C THR A 776 -26.53 -22.31 -3.09
N GLU A 777 -27.14 -22.25 -1.90
CA GLU A 777 -28.14 -21.25 -1.50
C GLU A 777 -27.49 -20.09 -0.71
N TRP A 778 -26.45 -19.49 -1.30
CA TRP A 778 -25.54 -18.46 -0.73
C TRP A 778 -26.19 -17.25 -0.02
N ILE A 779 -27.50 -17.07 -0.17
CA ILE A 779 -28.28 -15.96 0.41
C ILE A 779 -28.70 -16.23 1.87
N ASN A 780 -28.82 -17.49 2.30
CA ASN A 780 -29.36 -17.81 3.64
C ASN A 780 -28.29 -17.94 4.74
N GLN A 781 -27.04 -18.27 4.39
CA GLN A 781 -25.88 -18.36 5.29
C GLN A 781 -26.04 -19.31 6.49
N LEU A 782 -26.99 -20.26 6.44
CA LEU A 782 -27.33 -21.13 7.57
C LEU A 782 -26.35 -22.30 7.75
N ASP A 783 -25.70 -22.73 6.66
CA ASP A 783 -24.74 -23.84 6.60
C ASP A 783 -23.29 -23.39 6.34
N ASP A 784 -23.00 -22.09 6.46
CA ASP A 784 -21.65 -21.53 6.50
C ASP A 784 -20.82 -22.15 7.64
N VAL A 785 -19.54 -22.41 7.38
CA VAL A 785 -18.55 -22.73 8.40
C VAL A 785 -18.02 -21.43 9.01
N LEU A 786 -18.32 -21.21 10.30
CA LEU A 786 -18.12 -19.94 10.98
C LEU A 786 -16.96 -19.96 11.98
N GLN A 787 -16.15 -18.92 11.95
CA GLN A 787 -15.06 -18.64 12.89
C GLN A 787 -15.33 -17.37 13.70
N GLY A 788 -14.93 -17.34 14.97
CA GLY A 788 -15.11 -16.18 15.86
C GLY A 788 -14.55 -14.87 15.27
N ALA A 789 -15.19 -13.75 15.60
CA ALA A 789 -14.84 -12.44 15.07
C ALA A 789 -13.48 -11.96 15.62
N GLY A 790 -13.26 -12.12 16.94
CA GLY A 790 -11.99 -11.83 17.59
C GLY A 790 -10.91 -12.82 17.20
N THR A 791 -11.24 -14.11 17.16
CA THR A 791 -10.40 -15.21 16.66
C THR A 791 -9.83 -14.85 15.29
N THR A 792 -10.68 -14.46 14.34
CA THR A 792 -10.26 -14.10 12.98
C THR A 792 -9.37 -12.86 12.95
N ALA A 793 -9.70 -11.82 13.71
CA ALA A 793 -8.88 -10.62 13.79
C ALA A 793 -7.45 -10.95 14.28
N CYS A 794 -7.34 -11.74 15.36
CA CYS A 794 -6.05 -12.14 15.92
C CYS A 794 -5.25 -13.08 15.00
N ILE A 795 -5.83 -14.18 14.51
CA ILE A 795 -5.08 -15.19 13.73
C ILE A 795 -4.77 -14.75 12.29
N THR A 796 -5.27 -13.58 11.87
CA THR A 796 -4.85 -12.96 10.62
C THR A 796 -3.38 -12.56 10.71
N CYS A 797 -2.98 -11.80 11.73
CA CYS A 797 -1.58 -11.44 11.97
C CYS A 797 -0.82 -12.53 12.72
N HIS A 798 -1.42 -13.15 13.75
CA HIS A 798 -0.82 -14.23 14.54
C HIS A 798 -1.07 -15.60 13.89
N ALA A 799 -0.47 -15.80 12.72
CA ALA A 799 -0.80 -16.89 11.82
C ALA A 799 -0.18 -18.27 12.16
N ASP A 800 0.65 -18.36 13.21
CA ASP A 800 1.30 -19.61 13.61
C ASP A 800 0.34 -20.63 14.26
N SER A 801 0.76 -21.89 14.35
CA SER A 801 -0.08 -22.99 14.84
C SER A 801 -0.33 -22.97 16.35
N ALA A 802 0.54 -22.35 17.16
CA ALA A 802 0.33 -22.21 18.59
C ALA A 802 -0.68 -21.08 18.89
N SER A 803 -0.55 -19.92 18.23
CA SER A 803 -1.51 -18.81 18.34
C SER A 803 -2.91 -19.22 17.86
N LYS A 804 -3.00 -19.91 16.71
CA LYS A 804 -4.28 -20.49 16.23
C LYS A 804 -4.86 -21.51 17.21
N GLY A 805 -4.04 -22.42 17.72
CA GLY A 805 -4.45 -23.41 18.72
C GLY A 805 -4.93 -22.77 20.04
N HIS A 806 -4.30 -21.68 20.47
CA HIS A 806 -4.70 -20.89 21.63
C HIS A 806 -6.02 -20.14 21.40
N ALA A 807 -6.21 -19.53 20.23
CA ALA A 807 -7.44 -18.82 19.89
C ALA A 807 -8.65 -19.78 19.91
N TYR A 808 -8.58 -20.93 19.23
CA TYR A 808 -9.66 -21.93 19.24
C TYR A 808 -9.93 -22.56 20.62
N GLN A 809 -8.97 -22.52 21.57
CA GLN A 809 -9.20 -22.94 22.97
C GLN A 809 -10.01 -21.92 23.79
N ASN A 810 -10.07 -20.66 23.35
CA ASN A 810 -10.79 -19.55 23.98
C ASN A 810 -11.97 -19.07 23.12
N SER A 811 -12.43 -19.94 22.20
CA SER A 811 -13.41 -19.69 21.15
C SER A 811 -13.89 -21.07 20.67
N TRP A 812 -14.02 -21.29 19.37
CA TRP A 812 -14.28 -22.59 18.75
C TRP A 812 -13.42 -22.83 17.51
N THR A 813 -13.15 -24.10 17.19
CA THR A 813 -12.68 -24.51 15.87
C THR A 813 -13.77 -24.23 14.83
N PRO A 814 -13.48 -23.70 13.63
CA PRO A 814 -14.48 -23.36 12.63
C PRO A 814 -15.48 -24.49 12.36
N GLN A 815 -16.77 -24.17 12.42
CA GLN A 815 -17.88 -25.12 12.29
C GLN A 815 -19.18 -24.43 11.86
N ALA A 816 -20.10 -25.18 11.25
CA ALA A 816 -21.46 -24.72 11.02
C ALA A 816 -22.33 -24.81 12.29
N PHE A 817 -23.34 -23.95 12.39
CA PHE A 817 -24.23 -23.84 13.56
C PHE A 817 -25.71 -24.05 13.17
N PRO A 818 -26.58 -24.55 14.07
CA PRO A 818 -27.96 -24.93 13.73
C PRO A 818 -28.83 -23.82 13.12
N GLU A 819 -28.56 -22.56 13.45
CA GLU A 819 -29.23 -21.37 12.91
C GLU A 819 -28.19 -20.37 12.35
N GLY A 820 -27.07 -20.90 11.84
CA GLY A 820 -25.92 -20.11 11.37
C GLY A 820 -25.45 -19.11 12.42
N ARG A 821 -25.23 -17.85 12.00
CA ARG A 821 -24.84 -16.74 12.87
C ARG A 821 -25.84 -16.41 13.97
N GLN A 822 -27.12 -16.76 13.83
CA GLN A 822 -28.14 -16.47 14.85
C GLN A 822 -27.87 -17.25 16.14
N THR A 823 -27.37 -18.48 16.05
CA THR A 823 -26.91 -19.27 17.22
C THR A 823 -25.76 -18.61 17.99
N ILE A 824 -25.01 -17.71 17.34
CA ILE A 824 -23.90 -16.96 17.94
C ILE A 824 -24.42 -15.68 18.61
N ILE A 825 -25.38 -15.00 18.00
CA ILE A 825 -26.03 -13.80 18.54
C ILE A 825 -26.88 -14.13 19.78
N ASP A 826 -27.60 -15.25 19.76
CA ASP A 826 -28.48 -15.69 20.85
C ASP A 826 -27.73 -16.46 21.97
N ALA A 827 -26.40 -16.41 21.98
CA ALA A 827 -25.57 -17.00 23.04
C ALA A 827 -25.65 -16.16 24.35
N PRO A 828 -25.71 -16.80 25.54
CA PRO A 828 -26.09 -16.16 26.81
C PRO A 828 -24.95 -15.56 27.65
#